data_AF-A6HRM1-F1
#
_entry.id   AF-A6HRM1-F1
#
_cell.length_a   1.000
_cell.length_b   1.000
_cell.length_c   1.000
_cell.angle_alpha   90.00
_cell.angle_beta   90.00
_cell.angle_gamma   90.00
#
_symmetry.space_group_name_H-M   'P 1'
#
loop_
_entity.id
_entity.type
_entity.pdbx_description
1 polymer ?
#
loop_
_entity_poly.entity_id
_entity_poly.type
_entity_poly.pdbx_seq_one_letter_code
_entity_poly.pdbx_strand_id
1 'polypeptide(L)'
;MGITVNLADAWEPYKAAKTALNNTLDLPNVKEQASRYASVSERVRAQVQQFLKEGYLREEVLLDNIPRLLNCLRDCNVAIRWLMLHTADSACDPNNKRLRQIKDQILADSRYNPKILFQLLLDTAQFEFILKEMFKQMLSEKQSKWEHYKKEGSERMIELADVFSGVKPLTRVEKNENLQAWFREISKQILSLNYDDSTAAGRKTVQLIQALEEVQEFHQLESNLQVCQFLADTRKFLHQMIRTINIKEEVLITMQIVGDLSFAWQLIDSFTSIMQESIRVNPSMVTKLRATFLKLASALDLPLLRINQANSPDLLSVSQYYSGELVSYVRKVLQIIPESMFTSLLKIIKLQTHDIIEVPTRLDKDKLRDYAQLGPRYEVAKLTHAISIFTEGILMMKTTLVGIIKVDPKQLLEDGIRKELVKRVAFALHRGLIFNPRAKPSELMPKLKELGATMDGFHRSFEYIQDYVNIYGLKIWQEEVSRIINYNVEQECNNFLRTKIQDWQSIYQSTHIPIPKFAPVDESITFIGRLCREILRITDPKVTCYIDQLNTWYDMKTRQEVTSSRLFSEIQTTLGTFGLNGLDRLLCFMIVKELQNFLSMFQKIILRERTVQETLKTLMNAVSPLRSIVANSSKVYLAAITKTQKIWSTYLEAIMKVGQMQILRRQIANELNSSCRFDSRHLAAALDNLNKALLADIEAHYRDPSLPYPKEDNTLLYEITAYLEAAGIHNPLNKIYITTKRLPYFPIVNFLFLIAQLPKLQYNKNLGMVCRKPADPVDWPPLVLGLLTLLKQFHSRYTEQFLALIGQFIRSTMEQCTSQKMPEMPADAVGALLFLEDYVRYTKLPRRVAEAHVPNFIFDEFRTVL
;
A
#
# COMPACT_ATOMS: atom_id res chain seq x y z
N MET A 1 31.47 2.30 -7.22
CA MET A 1 30.19 2.88 -6.74
C MET A 1 30.38 3.64 -5.41
N GLY A 2 31.20 4.70 -5.40
CA GLY A 2 31.29 5.62 -4.25
C GLY A 2 31.89 5.10 -2.93
N ILE A 3 32.66 4.01 -2.92
CA ILE A 3 33.43 3.61 -1.72
C ILE A 3 34.57 4.61 -1.55
N THR A 4 34.57 5.35 -0.45
CA THR A 4 35.63 6.31 -0.11
C THR A 4 36.65 5.67 0.83
N VAL A 5 37.93 5.96 0.61
CA VAL A 5 39.02 5.52 1.48
C VAL A 5 39.75 6.76 2.01
N ASN A 6 39.88 6.88 3.33
CA ASN A 6 40.76 7.87 3.91
C ASN A 6 42.21 7.39 3.81
N LEU A 7 42.99 8.05 2.95
CA LEU A 7 44.40 7.68 2.76
C LEU A 7 45.24 7.88 4.03
N ALA A 8 44.87 8.83 4.90
CA ALA A 8 45.62 9.05 6.13
C ALA A 8 45.51 7.87 7.11
N ASP A 9 44.34 7.24 7.16
CA ASP A 9 44.13 6.04 7.99
C ASP A 9 44.66 4.78 7.28
N ALA A 10 44.36 4.62 5.98
CA ALA A 10 44.75 3.43 5.23
C ALA A 10 46.26 3.30 5.04
N TRP A 11 46.99 4.42 4.96
CA TRP A 11 48.45 4.43 4.80
C TRP A 11 49.22 4.56 6.12
N GLU A 12 48.54 4.71 7.24
CA GLU A 12 49.16 4.81 8.58
C GLU A 12 50.18 3.67 8.88
N PRO A 13 49.91 2.39 8.50
CA PRO A 13 50.88 1.31 8.72
C PRO A 13 52.17 1.40 7.86
N TYR A 14 52.16 2.18 6.77
CA TYR A 14 53.23 2.20 5.79
C TYR A 14 54.07 3.46 5.94
N LYS A 15 55.21 3.36 6.62
CA LYS A 15 56.07 4.50 6.99
C LYS A 15 56.41 5.43 5.81
N ALA A 16 56.78 4.88 4.65
CA ALA A 16 57.12 5.69 3.48
C ALA A 16 55.89 6.45 2.92
N ALA A 17 54.74 5.78 2.84
CA ALA A 17 53.50 6.38 2.35
C ALA A 17 52.96 7.44 3.32
N LYS A 18 53.02 7.17 4.63
CA LYS A 18 52.70 8.14 5.69
C LYS A 18 53.57 9.39 5.61
N THR A 19 54.89 9.23 5.46
CA THR A 19 55.81 10.37 5.33
C THR A 19 55.53 11.18 4.07
N ALA A 20 55.27 10.53 2.93
CA ALA A 20 54.88 11.22 1.70
C ALA A 20 53.57 12.00 1.86
N LEU A 21 52.57 11.40 2.50
CA LEU A 21 51.25 12.01 2.71
C LEU A 21 51.31 13.18 3.71
N ASN A 22 52.21 13.14 4.70
CA ASN A 22 52.40 14.24 5.65
C ASN A 22 52.79 15.56 4.97
N ASN A 23 53.50 15.52 3.83
CA ASN A 23 53.81 16.73 3.06
C ASN A 23 52.53 17.35 2.49
N THR A 24 51.56 16.53 2.06
CA THR A 24 50.27 16.98 1.54
C THR A 24 49.31 17.42 2.64
N LEU A 25 49.36 16.75 3.80
CA LEU A 25 48.53 17.02 4.98
C LEU A 25 49.11 18.10 5.89
N ASP A 26 50.19 18.77 5.49
CA ASP A 26 50.72 19.90 6.24
C ASP A 26 49.73 21.08 6.24
N LEU A 27 49.61 21.74 7.39
CA LEU A 27 48.58 22.77 7.64
C LEU A 27 48.57 23.91 6.60
N PRO A 28 49.72 24.46 6.16
CA PRO A 28 49.75 25.48 5.11
C PRO A 28 49.19 24.97 3.78
N ASN A 29 49.52 23.73 3.38
CA ASN A 29 49.05 23.14 2.13
C ASN A 29 47.54 22.86 2.18
N VAL A 30 47.04 22.35 3.31
CA VAL A 30 45.60 22.16 3.54
C VAL A 30 44.86 23.49 3.42
N LYS A 31 45.37 24.54 4.07
CA LYS A 31 44.80 25.89 4.02
C LYS A 31 44.81 26.47 2.61
N GLU A 32 45.91 26.31 1.88
CA GLU A 32 46.04 26.76 0.49
C GLU A 32 45.00 26.08 -0.41
N GLN A 33 44.89 24.76 -0.35
CA GLN A 33 43.92 24.02 -1.18
C GLN A 33 42.48 24.36 -0.79
N ALA A 34 42.15 24.40 0.51
CA ALA A 34 40.81 24.75 0.97
C ALA A 34 40.41 26.17 0.51
N SER A 35 41.31 27.14 0.66
CA SER A 35 41.09 28.53 0.22
C SER A 35 40.95 28.62 -1.31
N ARG A 36 41.76 27.85 -2.05
CA ARG A 36 41.65 27.75 -3.52
C ARG A 36 40.27 27.27 -3.93
N TYR A 37 39.78 26.17 -3.35
CA TYR A 37 38.47 25.63 -3.71
C TYR A 37 37.30 26.51 -3.25
N ALA A 38 37.46 27.29 -2.17
CA ALA A 38 36.50 28.35 -1.83
C ALA A 38 36.40 29.39 -2.95
N SER A 39 37.55 29.92 -3.40
CA SER A 39 37.61 30.94 -4.45
C SER A 39 37.05 30.45 -5.79
N VAL A 40 37.38 29.20 -6.17
CA VAL A 40 36.87 28.57 -7.39
C VAL A 40 35.36 28.40 -7.29
N SER A 41 34.85 27.90 -6.17
CA SER A 41 33.41 27.68 -5.95
C SER A 41 32.60 28.97 -6.03
N GLU A 42 33.08 30.07 -5.46
CA GLU A 42 32.43 31.38 -5.57
C GLU A 42 32.38 31.86 -7.02
N ARG A 43 33.50 31.76 -7.76
CA ARG A 43 33.59 32.16 -9.17
C ARG A 43 32.67 31.35 -10.07
N VAL A 44 32.75 30.01 -10.00
CA VAL A 44 32.00 29.14 -10.91
C VAL A 44 30.50 29.17 -10.63
N ARG A 45 30.10 29.35 -9.36
CA ARG A 45 28.69 29.53 -9.00
C ARG A 45 28.09 30.75 -9.70
N ALA A 46 28.78 31.88 -9.69
CA ALA A 46 28.32 33.09 -10.38
C ALA A 46 28.25 32.89 -11.90
N GLN A 47 29.24 32.21 -12.49
CA GLN A 47 29.27 31.94 -13.93
C GLN A 47 28.14 31.01 -14.38
N VAL A 48 27.93 29.89 -13.67
CA VAL A 48 26.86 28.93 -14.01
C VAL A 48 25.49 29.59 -13.87
N GLN A 49 25.26 30.39 -12.83
CA GLN A 49 24.01 31.12 -12.66
C GLN A 49 23.78 32.13 -13.79
N GLN A 50 24.83 32.77 -14.31
CA GLN A 50 24.72 33.64 -15.48
C GLN A 50 24.37 32.85 -16.75
N PHE A 51 24.99 31.69 -16.96
CA PHE A 51 24.71 30.84 -18.12
C PHE A 51 23.31 30.23 -18.08
N LEU A 52 22.79 29.94 -16.89
CA LEU A 52 21.44 29.43 -16.69
C LEU A 52 20.35 30.51 -16.76
N LYS A 53 20.70 31.80 -16.95
CA LYS A 53 19.69 32.83 -17.19
C LYS A 53 18.94 32.54 -18.49
N GLU A 54 17.62 32.68 -18.43
CA GLU A 54 16.75 32.41 -19.55
C GLU A 54 17.16 33.22 -20.79
N GLY A 55 17.22 32.55 -21.94
CA GLY A 55 17.60 33.15 -23.21
C GLY A 55 19.09 33.38 -23.44
N TYR A 56 19.99 33.06 -22.48
CA TYR A 56 21.44 33.19 -22.66
C TYR A 56 22.03 32.06 -23.53
N LEU A 57 21.75 30.81 -23.17
CA LEU A 57 22.21 29.64 -23.93
C LEU A 57 21.37 29.48 -25.20
N ARG A 58 21.88 30.04 -26.31
CA ARG A 58 21.37 29.85 -27.67
C ARG A 58 22.40 29.11 -28.51
N GLU A 59 21.96 28.49 -29.60
CA GLU A 59 22.81 27.70 -30.50
C GLU A 59 24.06 28.48 -30.94
N GLU A 60 23.90 29.72 -31.38
CA GLU A 60 25.00 30.60 -31.82
C GLU A 60 26.01 30.90 -30.69
N VAL A 61 25.50 31.29 -29.52
CA VAL A 61 26.33 31.62 -28.35
C VAL A 61 27.12 30.39 -27.89
N LEU A 62 26.50 29.21 -27.96
CA LEU A 62 27.12 27.95 -27.57
C LEU A 62 28.27 27.59 -28.52
N LEU A 63 28.06 27.67 -29.83
CA LEU A 63 29.08 27.37 -30.85
C LEU A 63 30.28 28.33 -30.77
N ASP A 64 30.04 29.60 -30.48
CA ASP A 64 31.11 30.60 -30.35
C ASP A 64 31.88 30.50 -29.02
N ASN A 65 31.33 29.83 -27.99
CA ASN A 65 31.90 29.80 -26.63
C ASN A 65 32.18 28.39 -26.07
N ILE A 66 32.28 27.36 -26.92
CA ILE A 66 32.49 25.96 -26.49
C ILE A 66 33.63 25.81 -25.45
N PRO A 67 34.85 26.36 -25.66
CA PRO A 67 35.95 26.16 -24.71
C PRO A 67 35.65 26.78 -23.34
N ARG A 68 35.00 27.96 -23.32
CA ARG A 68 34.63 28.67 -22.10
C ARG A 68 33.58 27.89 -21.31
N LEU A 69 32.56 27.35 -21.98
CA LEU A 69 31.49 26.57 -21.35
C LEU A 69 32.03 25.26 -20.76
N LEU A 70 32.89 24.55 -21.51
CA LEU A 70 33.50 23.30 -21.05
C LEU A 70 34.47 23.51 -19.88
N ASN A 71 35.27 24.58 -19.90
CA ASN A 71 36.16 24.91 -18.79
C ASN A 71 35.37 25.24 -17.51
N CYS A 72 34.28 26.01 -17.63
CA CYS A 72 33.39 26.29 -16.50
C CYS A 72 32.78 24.98 -15.94
N LEU A 73 32.27 24.11 -16.81
CA LEU A 73 31.73 22.80 -16.42
C LEU A 73 32.77 21.93 -15.70
N ARG A 74 34.03 21.96 -16.16
CA ARG A 74 35.15 21.27 -15.53
C ARG A 74 35.45 21.81 -14.15
N ASP A 75 35.61 23.12 -14.02
CA ASP A 75 35.90 23.74 -12.73
C ASP A 75 34.78 23.45 -11.71
N CYS A 76 33.51 23.45 -12.15
CA CYS A 76 32.37 23.08 -11.30
C CYS A 76 32.49 21.66 -10.78
N ASN A 77 32.65 20.67 -11.67
CA ASN A 77 32.69 19.25 -11.28
C ASN A 77 33.92 18.94 -10.41
N VAL A 78 35.07 19.55 -10.70
CA VAL A 78 36.29 19.38 -9.90
C VAL A 78 36.11 19.99 -8.50
N ALA A 79 35.52 21.19 -8.40
CA ALA A 79 35.24 21.81 -7.11
C ALA A 79 34.22 21.01 -6.28
N ILE A 80 33.13 20.55 -6.90
CA ILE A 80 32.13 19.69 -6.26
C ILE A 80 32.78 18.41 -5.75
N ARG A 81 33.58 17.73 -6.58
CA ARG A 81 34.27 16.49 -6.21
C ARG A 81 35.21 16.69 -5.03
N TRP A 82 36.02 17.74 -5.06
CA TRP A 82 36.96 18.02 -3.98
C TRP A 82 36.22 18.31 -2.68
N LEU A 83 35.23 19.21 -2.70
CA LEU A 83 34.47 19.58 -1.52
C LEU A 83 33.71 18.38 -0.94
N MET A 84 32.92 17.65 -1.74
CA MET A 84 32.15 16.50 -1.25
C MET A 84 33.03 15.42 -0.60
N LEU A 85 34.21 15.12 -1.16
CA LEU A 85 35.10 14.10 -0.62
C LEU A 85 35.79 14.55 0.68
N HIS A 86 36.25 15.79 0.75
CA HIS A 86 37.06 16.28 1.88
C HIS A 86 36.22 16.85 3.03
N THR A 87 34.91 17.04 2.84
CA THR A 87 33.98 17.45 3.91
C THR A 87 33.07 16.32 4.39
N ALA A 88 33.19 15.11 3.83
CA ALA A 88 32.39 13.95 4.21
C ALA A 88 32.61 13.51 5.67
N ASP A 89 31.55 13.06 6.35
CA ASP A 89 31.63 12.50 7.70
C ASP A 89 32.19 11.08 7.74
N SER A 90 31.95 10.29 6.68
CA SER A 90 32.46 8.92 6.53
C SER A 90 33.98 8.83 6.35
N ALA A 91 34.66 9.95 6.09
CA ALA A 91 36.07 9.99 5.73
C ALA A 91 37.02 10.11 6.93
N CYS A 92 36.54 10.14 8.18
CA CYS A 92 37.39 10.43 9.33
C CYS A 92 37.01 9.57 10.55
N ASP A 93 37.94 8.75 11.08
CA ASP A 93 37.74 8.08 12.36
C ASP A 93 37.54 9.12 13.48
N PRO A 94 36.39 9.14 14.18
CA PRO A 94 36.15 10.07 15.28
C PRO A 94 37.25 10.04 16.34
N ASN A 95 37.97 8.93 16.51
CA ASN A 95 38.99 8.81 17.54
C ASN A 95 40.34 9.46 17.19
N ASN A 96 40.55 9.86 15.92
CA ASN A 96 41.82 10.45 15.46
C ASN A 96 41.82 11.99 15.55
N LYS A 97 42.39 12.53 16.64
CA LYS A 97 42.45 13.98 16.90
C LYS A 97 43.08 14.80 15.77
N ARG A 98 44.14 14.29 15.13
CA ARG A 98 44.86 15.01 14.07
C ARG A 98 44.00 15.20 12.83
N LEU A 99 43.28 14.15 12.43
CA LEU A 99 42.41 14.22 11.25
C LEU A 99 41.18 15.09 11.49
N ARG A 100 40.66 15.11 12.72
CA ARG A 100 39.60 16.03 13.10
C ARG A 100 40.05 17.48 12.94
N GLN A 101 41.24 17.84 13.43
CA GLN A 101 41.80 19.19 13.25
C GLN A 101 41.96 19.57 11.77
N ILE A 102 42.45 18.66 10.94
CA ILE A 102 42.58 18.88 9.49
C ILE A 102 41.20 19.10 8.86
N LYS A 103 40.20 18.29 9.23
CA LYS A 103 38.83 18.44 8.74
C LYS A 103 38.21 19.77 9.17
N ASP A 104 38.35 20.15 10.43
CA ASP A 104 37.86 21.43 10.95
C ASP A 104 38.51 22.62 10.22
N GLN A 105 39.82 22.52 9.92
CA GLN A 105 40.54 23.50 9.12
C GLN A 105 40.00 23.58 7.69
N ILE A 106 39.77 22.42 7.04
CA ILE A 106 39.18 22.37 5.69
C ILE A 106 37.80 23.03 5.70
N LEU A 107 36.94 22.72 6.67
CA LEU A 107 35.60 23.30 6.77
C LEU A 107 35.65 24.83 6.93
N ALA A 108 36.56 25.33 7.77
CA ALA A 108 36.75 26.76 8.01
C ALA A 108 37.29 27.49 6.77
N ASP A 109 38.43 27.04 6.23
CA ASP A 109 39.11 27.74 5.14
C ASP A 109 38.39 27.59 3.78
N SER A 110 37.65 26.49 3.58
CA SER A 110 36.80 26.33 2.39
C SER A 110 35.49 27.12 2.47
N ARG A 111 35.19 27.76 3.62
CA ARG A 111 33.90 28.41 3.91
C ARG A 111 32.73 27.47 3.65
N TYR A 112 32.87 26.22 4.08
CA TYR A 112 31.94 25.16 3.70
C TYR A 112 30.53 25.47 4.17
N ASN A 113 29.57 25.40 3.23
CA ASN A 113 28.15 25.43 3.54
C ASN A 113 27.45 24.36 2.68
N PRO A 114 26.81 23.36 3.31
CA PRO A 114 26.20 22.25 2.58
C PRO A 114 25.05 22.70 1.66
N LYS A 115 24.33 23.78 2.00
CA LYS A 115 23.29 24.35 1.12
C LYS A 115 23.89 25.01 -0.12
N ILE A 116 25.03 25.69 0.02
CA ILE A 116 25.72 26.33 -1.10
C ILE A 116 26.32 25.27 -2.03
N LEU A 117 26.96 24.23 -1.47
CA LEU A 117 27.50 23.12 -2.26
C LEU A 117 26.37 22.37 -2.99
N PHE A 118 25.24 22.12 -2.31
CA PHE A 118 24.06 21.53 -2.94
C PHE A 118 23.52 22.39 -4.09
N GLN A 119 23.41 23.70 -3.89
CA GLN A 119 22.98 24.62 -4.94
C GLN A 119 23.94 24.60 -6.14
N LEU A 120 25.26 24.57 -5.90
CA LEU A 120 26.25 24.44 -6.95
C LEU A 120 26.10 23.11 -7.71
N LEU A 121 25.88 21.99 -7.01
CA LEU A 121 25.62 20.69 -7.63
C LEU A 121 24.36 20.72 -8.51
N LEU A 122 23.28 21.31 -8.00
CA LEU A 122 22.00 21.44 -8.70
C LEU A 122 22.15 22.28 -9.99
N ASP A 123 22.75 23.46 -9.87
CA ASP A 123 22.96 24.37 -11.00
C ASP A 123 23.92 23.74 -12.02
N THR A 124 24.98 23.07 -11.56
CA THR A 124 25.91 22.36 -12.45
C THR A 124 25.23 21.22 -13.19
N ALA A 125 24.40 20.42 -12.52
CA ALA A 125 23.66 19.32 -13.15
C ALA A 125 22.67 19.85 -14.20
N GLN A 126 21.97 20.94 -13.91
CA GLN A 126 21.07 21.59 -14.85
C GLN A 126 21.82 22.13 -16.08
N PHE A 127 22.95 22.82 -15.84
CA PHE A 127 23.78 23.36 -16.91
C PHE A 127 24.33 22.25 -17.82
N GLU A 128 24.82 21.17 -17.22
CA GLU A 128 25.29 19.99 -17.94
C GLU A 128 24.18 19.34 -18.78
N PHE A 129 22.98 19.19 -18.20
CA PHE A 129 21.83 18.62 -18.89
C PHE A 129 21.43 19.45 -20.12
N ILE A 130 21.28 20.77 -19.96
CA ILE A 130 20.92 21.67 -21.07
C ILE A 130 21.98 21.61 -22.18
N LEU A 131 23.27 21.71 -21.83
CA LEU A 131 24.34 21.64 -22.82
C LEU A 131 24.34 20.30 -23.57
N LYS A 132 24.20 19.17 -22.85
CA LYS A 132 24.17 17.84 -23.47
C LYS A 132 23.02 17.72 -24.46
N GLU A 133 21.82 18.18 -24.11
CA GLU A 133 20.65 18.10 -24.98
C GLU A 133 20.80 19.01 -26.21
N MET A 134 21.31 20.23 -26.04
CA MET A 134 21.61 21.12 -27.18
C MET A 134 22.63 20.49 -28.13
N PHE A 135 23.73 19.91 -27.62
CA PHE A 135 24.74 19.26 -28.46
C PHE A 135 24.21 18.01 -29.17
N LYS A 136 23.41 17.17 -28.49
CA LYS A 136 22.77 16.02 -29.12
C LYS A 136 21.84 16.43 -30.25
N GLN A 137 21.00 17.45 -30.02
CA GLN A 137 20.09 17.98 -31.03
C GLN A 137 20.88 18.49 -32.24
N MET A 138 21.87 19.35 -32.00
CA MET A 138 22.73 19.90 -33.06
C MET A 138 23.47 18.79 -33.84
N LEU A 139 23.95 17.73 -33.18
CA LEU A 139 24.58 16.59 -33.84
C LEU A 139 23.58 15.81 -34.71
N SER A 140 22.36 15.59 -34.22
CA SER A 140 21.32 14.88 -34.97
C SER A 140 20.84 15.66 -36.21
N GLU A 141 20.81 16.99 -36.12
CA GLU A 141 20.38 17.88 -37.20
C GLU A 141 21.54 18.32 -38.11
N LYS A 142 22.79 17.99 -37.75
CA LYS A 142 24.04 18.52 -38.34
C LYS A 142 24.06 18.45 -39.87
N GLN A 143 23.83 17.26 -40.42
CA GLN A 143 23.88 17.05 -41.87
C GLN A 143 22.74 17.78 -42.59
N SER A 144 21.52 17.74 -42.03
CA SER A 144 20.35 18.40 -42.62
C SER A 144 20.49 19.92 -42.67
N LYS A 145 20.99 20.54 -41.58
CA LYS A 145 21.23 21.98 -41.49
C LYS A 145 22.34 22.41 -42.45
N TRP A 146 23.41 21.62 -42.54
CA TRP A 146 24.52 21.93 -43.44
C TRP A 146 24.08 21.93 -44.91
N GLU A 147 23.32 20.91 -45.34
CA GLU A 147 22.77 20.85 -46.70
C GLU A 147 21.74 21.96 -46.96
N HIS A 148 20.93 22.31 -45.97
CA HIS A 148 19.99 23.43 -46.08
C HIS A 148 20.72 24.77 -46.33
N TYR A 149 21.75 25.08 -45.53
CA TYR A 149 22.54 26.30 -45.72
C TYR A 149 23.32 26.30 -47.04
N LYS A 150 23.83 25.14 -47.47
CA LYS A 150 24.47 24.97 -48.78
C LYS A 150 23.51 25.29 -49.92
N LYS A 151 22.28 24.77 -49.84
CA LYS A 151 21.22 25.02 -50.82
C LYS A 151 20.86 26.50 -50.87
N GLU A 152 20.49 27.10 -49.73
CA GLU A 152 20.13 28.52 -49.66
C GLU A 152 21.25 29.43 -50.16
N GLY A 153 22.50 29.19 -49.72
CA GLY A 153 23.66 29.96 -50.19
C GLY A 153 23.88 29.85 -51.70
N SER A 154 23.69 28.65 -52.28
CA SER A 154 23.81 28.46 -53.73
C SER A 154 22.68 29.10 -54.54
N GLU A 155 21.45 29.05 -54.04
CA GLU A 155 20.26 29.62 -54.68
C GLU A 155 20.32 31.16 -54.67
N ARG A 156 20.79 31.78 -53.56
CA ARG A 156 21.01 33.24 -53.49
C ARG A 156 22.03 33.72 -54.52
N MET A 157 23.08 32.93 -54.77
CA MET A 157 24.08 33.23 -55.80
C MET A 157 23.52 33.07 -57.22
N ILE A 158 22.65 32.09 -57.47
CA ILE A 158 21.93 31.95 -58.75
C ILE A 158 20.99 33.14 -58.98
N GLU A 159 20.24 33.54 -57.95
CA GLU A 159 19.34 34.70 -58.03
C GLU A 159 20.10 35.99 -58.33
N LEU A 160 21.25 36.22 -57.69
CA LEU A 160 22.13 37.34 -58.03
C LEU A 160 22.65 37.26 -59.47
N ALA A 161 23.03 36.08 -59.95
CA ALA A 161 23.45 35.91 -61.34
C ALA A 161 22.32 36.25 -62.33
N ASP A 162 21.08 35.86 -62.03
CA ASP A 162 19.91 36.18 -62.86
C ASP A 162 19.58 37.68 -62.86
N VAL A 163 19.86 38.39 -61.77
CA VAL A 163 19.72 39.85 -61.68
C VAL A 163 20.72 40.54 -62.62
N PHE A 164 22.00 40.16 -62.58
CA PHE A 164 23.02 40.71 -63.48
C PHE A 164 22.89 40.25 -64.94
N SER A 165 22.10 39.21 -65.22
CA SER A 165 21.77 38.77 -66.58
C SER A 165 20.77 39.68 -67.30
N GLY A 166 20.03 40.52 -66.56
CA GLY A 166 18.95 41.36 -67.07
C GLY A 166 17.59 40.65 -67.17
N VAL A 167 17.48 39.38 -66.75
CA VAL A 167 16.24 38.59 -66.80
C VAL A 167 15.29 38.94 -65.65
N LYS A 168 15.81 39.28 -64.46
CA LYS A 168 15.02 39.78 -63.31
C LYS A 168 15.33 41.26 -63.07
N PRO A 169 14.38 42.19 -63.27
CA PRO A 169 14.66 43.61 -63.10
C PRO A 169 14.68 43.98 -61.61
N LEU A 170 15.88 44.13 -61.05
CA LEU A 170 16.09 44.96 -59.85
C LEU A 170 16.29 46.41 -60.29
N THR A 171 15.55 47.34 -59.69
CA THR A 171 15.72 48.78 -59.94
C THR A 171 17.17 49.20 -59.72
N ARG A 172 17.79 49.79 -60.76
CA ARG A 172 19.16 50.36 -60.74
C ARG A 172 20.32 49.34 -60.76
N VAL A 173 20.12 48.14 -61.31
CA VAL A 173 21.22 47.20 -61.62
C VAL A 173 21.35 47.07 -63.13
N GLU A 174 22.53 47.41 -63.67
CA GLU A 174 22.85 47.23 -65.09
C GLU A 174 23.30 45.78 -65.38
N LYS A 175 22.99 45.31 -66.59
CA LYS A 175 23.42 43.98 -67.05
C LYS A 175 24.95 43.91 -67.04
N ASN A 176 25.51 42.90 -66.39
CA ASN A 176 26.96 42.66 -66.34
C ASN A 176 27.24 41.16 -66.52
N GLU A 177 27.69 40.78 -67.71
CA GLU A 177 27.93 39.38 -68.08
C GLU A 177 29.09 38.75 -67.28
N ASN A 178 30.09 39.56 -66.88
CA ASN A 178 31.21 39.10 -66.08
C ASN A 178 30.76 38.74 -64.65
N LEU A 179 29.95 39.61 -64.01
CA LEU A 179 29.40 39.33 -62.68
C LEU A 179 28.40 38.18 -62.70
N GLN A 180 27.57 38.08 -63.75
CA GLN A 180 26.68 36.95 -63.96
C GLN A 180 27.45 35.62 -64.00
N ALA A 181 28.50 35.54 -64.82
CA ALA A 181 29.33 34.34 -64.92
C ALA A 181 30.03 34.02 -63.59
N TRP A 182 30.52 35.03 -62.89
CA TRP A 182 31.18 34.89 -61.59
C TRP A 182 30.23 34.34 -60.51
N PHE A 183 29.03 34.92 -60.35
CA PHE A 183 28.06 34.44 -59.36
C PHE A 183 27.56 33.01 -59.66
N ARG A 184 27.44 32.63 -60.94
CA ARG A 184 27.14 31.23 -61.32
C ARG A 184 28.26 30.27 -60.94
N GLU A 185 29.51 30.70 -61.12
CA GLU A 185 30.66 29.88 -60.75
C GLU A 185 30.78 29.75 -59.22
N ILE A 186 30.56 30.82 -58.46
CA ILE A 186 30.49 30.76 -56.99
C ILE A 186 29.38 29.83 -56.52
N SER A 187 28.18 29.91 -57.11
CA SER A 187 27.09 28.97 -56.79
C SER A 187 27.49 27.50 -57.04
N LYS A 188 28.14 27.23 -58.18
CA LYS A 188 28.65 25.89 -58.51
C LYS A 188 29.72 25.43 -57.52
N GLN A 189 30.59 26.33 -57.08
CA GLN A 189 31.60 26.03 -56.06
C GLN A 189 30.97 25.74 -54.70
N ILE A 190 29.94 26.48 -54.28
CA ILE A 190 29.16 26.19 -53.06
C ILE A 190 28.50 24.80 -53.17
N LEU A 191 27.88 24.48 -54.32
CA LEU A 191 27.27 23.16 -54.55
C LEU A 191 28.28 22.02 -54.57
N SER A 192 29.53 22.30 -54.96
CA SER A 192 30.61 21.30 -54.98
C SER A 192 31.19 20.98 -53.60
N LEU A 193 30.84 21.74 -52.54
CA LEU A 193 31.27 21.47 -51.18
C LEU A 193 30.75 20.09 -50.75
N ASN A 194 31.62 19.25 -50.18
CA ASN A 194 31.27 17.91 -49.72
C ASN A 194 31.23 17.89 -48.18
N TYR A 195 30.14 17.38 -47.61
CA TYR A 195 29.98 17.21 -46.17
C TYR A 195 31.01 16.21 -45.58
N ASP A 196 31.31 15.13 -46.30
CA ASP A 196 32.19 14.05 -45.81
C ASP A 196 33.65 14.50 -45.67
N ASP A 197 34.09 15.46 -46.48
CA ASP A 197 35.42 16.07 -46.40
C ASP A 197 35.36 17.43 -45.67
N SER A 198 35.06 17.36 -44.38
CA SER A 198 34.85 18.54 -43.54
C SER A 198 36.02 19.53 -43.52
N THR A 199 37.25 19.05 -43.68
CA THR A 199 38.44 19.91 -43.62
C THR A 199 38.66 20.66 -44.94
N ALA A 200 38.52 19.98 -46.08
CA ALA A 200 38.64 20.65 -47.37
C ALA A 200 37.45 21.58 -47.63
N ALA A 201 36.23 21.13 -47.28
CA ALA A 201 35.02 21.95 -47.37
C ALA A 201 35.15 23.22 -46.53
N GLY A 202 35.61 23.12 -45.27
CA GLY A 202 35.83 24.28 -44.41
C GLY A 202 36.80 25.31 -45.02
N ARG A 203 37.95 24.88 -45.57
CA ARG A 203 38.92 25.78 -46.21
C ARG A 203 38.35 26.46 -47.45
N LYS A 204 37.66 25.70 -48.32
CA LYS A 204 37.00 26.26 -49.51
C LYS A 204 35.92 27.27 -49.13
N THR A 205 35.12 26.99 -48.09
CA THR A 205 34.09 27.92 -47.63
C THR A 205 34.68 29.25 -47.14
N VAL A 206 35.83 29.22 -46.44
CA VAL A 206 36.54 30.46 -46.06
C VAL A 206 37.01 31.25 -47.28
N GLN A 207 37.55 30.57 -48.30
CA GLN A 207 37.95 31.22 -49.56
C GLN A 207 36.76 31.85 -50.28
N LEU A 208 35.60 31.18 -50.29
CA LEU A 208 34.37 31.70 -50.88
C LEU A 208 33.84 32.93 -50.13
N ILE A 209 33.92 32.95 -48.79
CA ILE A 209 33.55 34.12 -47.98
C ILE A 209 34.46 35.30 -48.32
N GLN A 210 35.77 35.10 -48.35
CA GLN A 210 36.74 36.14 -48.70
C GLN A 210 36.48 36.69 -50.12
N ALA A 211 36.21 35.81 -51.09
CA ALA A 211 35.90 36.21 -52.45
C ALA A 211 34.60 37.04 -52.54
N LEU A 212 33.60 36.74 -51.70
CA LEU A 212 32.36 37.52 -51.60
C LEU A 212 32.53 38.87 -50.91
N GLU A 213 33.51 39.02 -50.02
CA GLU A 213 33.88 40.31 -49.41
C GLU A 213 34.62 41.18 -50.43
N GLU A 214 35.61 40.62 -51.11
CA GLU A 214 36.40 41.32 -52.13
C GLU A 214 35.52 41.81 -53.29
N VAL A 215 34.60 40.97 -53.80
CA VAL A 215 33.68 41.40 -54.88
C VAL A 215 32.74 42.52 -54.45
N GLN A 216 32.37 42.59 -53.16
CA GLN A 216 31.56 43.69 -52.65
C GLN A 216 32.33 45.03 -52.71
N GLU A 217 33.63 45.01 -52.35
CA GLU A 217 34.50 46.20 -52.33
C GLU A 217 34.96 46.65 -53.72
N PHE A 218 35.42 45.72 -54.58
CA PHE A 218 36.04 46.06 -55.87
C PHE A 218 35.06 46.55 -56.95
N HIS A 219 33.77 46.18 -56.87
CA HIS A 219 32.77 46.50 -57.88
C HIS A 219 31.78 47.61 -57.48
N GLN A 220 32.02 48.34 -56.39
CA GLN A 220 31.09 49.37 -55.86
C GLN A 220 29.65 48.85 -55.66
N LEU A 221 29.49 47.54 -55.40
CA LEU A 221 28.20 46.88 -55.19
C LEU A 221 27.52 47.34 -53.89
N GLU A 222 28.28 48.04 -53.03
CA GLU A 222 27.81 48.79 -51.85
C GLU A 222 26.69 49.79 -52.17
N SER A 223 26.62 50.28 -53.41
CA SER A 223 25.59 51.22 -53.86
C SER A 223 24.19 50.59 -53.96
N ASN A 224 24.08 49.26 -54.01
CA ASN A 224 22.80 48.55 -54.09
C ASN A 224 22.52 47.73 -52.83
N LEU A 225 21.62 48.26 -51.99
CA LEU A 225 21.23 47.65 -50.72
C LEU A 225 20.76 46.19 -50.86
N GLN A 226 20.02 45.87 -51.92
CA GLN A 226 19.53 44.50 -52.14
C GLN A 226 20.68 43.56 -52.48
N VAL A 227 21.61 43.94 -53.37
CA VAL A 227 22.80 43.11 -53.67
C VAL A 227 23.67 42.91 -52.42
N CYS A 228 23.89 43.96 -51.63
CA CYS A 228 24.59 43.86 -50.35
C CYS A 228 23.92 42.87 -49.39
N GLN A 229 22.59 42.88 -49.33
CA GLN A 229 21.85 41.98 -48.45
C GLN A 229 21.99 40.52 -48.90
N PHE A 230 21.90 40.21 -50.20
CA PHE A 230 22.10 38.86 -50.71
C PHE A 230 23.54 38.35 -50.49
N LEU A 231 24.54 39.22 -50.66
CA LEU A 231 25.94 38.89 -50.35
C LEU A 231 26.12 38.62 -48.85
N ALA A 232 25.54 39.47 -48.00
CA ALA A 232 25.58 39.30 -46.54
C ALA A 232 24.87 38.01 -46.08
N ASP A 233 23.70 37.70 -46.63
CA ASP A 233 22.96 36.48 -46.33
C ASP A 233 23.72 35.24 -46.80
N THR A 234 24.35 35.29 -47.97
CA THR A 234 25.17 34.17 -48.47
C THR A 234 26.39 33.96 -47.59
N ARG A 235 27.12 35.03 -47.22
CA ARG A 235 28.22 34.92 -46.25
C ARG A 235 27.74 34.36 -44.92
N LYS A 236 26.56 34.79 -44.44
CA LYS A 236 25.94 34.26 -43.22
C LYS A 236 25.68 32.76 -43.34
N PHE A 237 25.12 32.27 -44.45
CA PHE A 237 24.92 30.83 -44.67
C PHE A 237 26.24 30.07 -44.71
N LEU A 238 27.27 30.59 -45.40
CA LEU A 238 28.61 29.98 -45.45
C LEU A 238 29.28 29.95 -44.06
N HIS A 239 29.15 31.00 -43.25
CA HIS A 239 29.59 31.00 -41.85
C HIS A 239 28.85 29.95 -41.02
N GLN A 240 27.53 29.81 -41.19
CA GLN A 240 26.75 28.79 -40.49
C GLN A 240 27.12 27.36 -40.94
N MET A 241 27.50 27.16 -42.20
CA MET A 241 28.05 25.88 -42.68
C MET A 241 29.36 25.52 -41.97
N ILE A 242 30.29 26.48 -41.80
CA ILE A 242 31.54 26.26 -41.06
C ILE A 242 31.26 25.95 -39.59
N ARG A 243 30.34 26.69 -38.96
CA ARG A 243 29.95 26.45 -37.56
C ARG A 243 29.35 25.05 -37.38
N THR A 244 28.44 24.67 -38.26
CA THR A 244 27.74 23.38 -38.20
C THR A 244 28.70 22.20 -38.41
N ILE A 245 29.63 22.30 -39.36
CA ILE A 245 30.56 21.20 -39.66
C ILE A 245 31.57 20.95 -38.53
N ASN A 246 31.91 21.99 -37.76
CA ASN A 246 32.83 21.96 -36.62
C ASN A 246 32.23 21.37 -35.34
N ILE A 247 30.94 21.02 -35.30
CA ILE A 247 30.34 20.33 -34.16
C ILE A 247 30.92 18.92 -34.07
N LYS A 248 31.65 18.62 -33.00
CA LYS A 248 32.32 17.33 -32.77
C LYS A 248 31.64 16.52 -31.69
N GLU A 249 31.54 15.21 -31.91
CA GLU A 249 31.07 14.25 -30.90
C GLU A 249 32.01 14.17 -29.68
N GLU A 250 33.31 14.46 -29.88
CA GLU A 250 34.33 14.55 -28.83
C GLU A 250 33.94 15.49 -27.67
N VAL A 251 33.13 16.52 -27.95
CA VAL A 251 32.61 17.43 -26.92
C VAL A 251 31.73 16.68 -25.92
N LEU A 252 30.83 15.81 -26.40
CA LEU A 252 29.97 14.99 -25.54
C LEU A 252 30.78 14.00 -24.71
N ILE A 253 31.82 13.40 -25.30
CA ILE A 253 32.75 12.49 -24.60
C ILE A 253 33.46 13.26 -23.47
N THR A 254 33.97 14.46 -23.77
CA THR A 254 34.62 15.31 -22.77
C THR A 254 33.68 15.66 -21.62
N MET A 255 32.43 16.02 -21.93
CA MET A 255 31.40 16.30 -20.91
C MET A 255 31.08 15.07 -20.06
N GLN A 256 31.08 13.86 -20.65
CA GLN A 256 30.84 12.63 -19.91
C GLN A 256 31.97 12.31 -18.93
N ILE A 257 33.23 12.47 -19.35
CA ILE A 257 34.40 12.24 -18.49
C ILE A 257 34.45 13.24 -17.32
N VAL A 258 34.24 14.51 -17.62
CA VAL A 258 34.30 15.59 -16.63
C VAL A 258 33.09 15.57 -15.68
N GLY A 259 31.94 15.13 -16.19
CA GLY A 259 30.68 15.06 -15.44
C GLY A 259 30.54 13.84 -14.52
N ASP A 260 31.55 12.97 -14.41
CA ASP A 260 31.47 11.75 -13.60
C ASP A 260 31.18 12.07 -12.12
N LEU A 261 30.06 11.52 -11.64
CA LEU A 261 29.57 11.67 -10.26
C LEU A 261 29.66 10.35 -9.47
N SER A 262 30.37 9.35 -9.99
CA SER A 262 30.48 8.01 -9.38
C SER A 262 31.03 7.99 -7.95
N PHE A 263 31.83 8.99 -7.58
CA PHE A 263 32.38 9.16 -6.23
C PHE A 263 31.30 9.55 -5.20
N ALA A 264 30.20 10.17 -5.63
CA ALA A 264 29.18 10.70 -4.74
C ALA A 264 28.08 9.69 -4.41
N TRP A 265 28.14 8.47 -4.94
CA TRP A 265 27.06 7.46 -4.83
C TRP A 265 26.57 7.25 -3.39
N GLN A 266 27.49 7.18 -2.41
CA GLN A 266 27.15 7.06 -0.98
C GLN A 266 27.00 8.42 -0.29
N LEU A 267 27.78 9.42 -0.73
CA LEU A 267 27.82 10.75 -0.11
C LEU A 267 26.56 11.58 -0.36
N ILE A 268 25.84 11.31 -1.45
CA ILE A 268 24.66 12.08 -1.85
C ILE A 268 23.54 12.00 -0.80
N ASP A 269 23.48 10.92 0.00
CA ASP A 269 22.44 10.76 1.02
C ASP A 269 22.53 11.83 2.13
N SER A 270 23.70 12.40 2.36
CA SER A 270 23.88 13.53 3.30
C SER A 270 23.12 14.80 2.87
N PHE A 271 22.80 14.94 1.57
CA PHE A 271 22.04 16.06 1.04
C PHE A 271 20.53 15.80 1.00
N THR A 272 20.06 14.59 1.31
CA THR A 272 18.64 14.21 1.22
C THR A 272 17.74 15.16 2.00
N SER A 273 18.10 15.51 3.24
CA SER A 273 17.30 16.44 4.07
C SER A 273 17.25 17.85 3.47
N ILE A 274 18.33 18.31 2.83
CA ILE A 274 18.40 19.62 2.17
C ILE A 274 17.56 19.61 0.89
N MET A 275 17.60 18.53 0.11
CA MET A 275 16.74 18.34 -1.06
C MET A 275 15.26 18.37 -0.67
N GLN A 276 14.89 17.62 0.37
CA GLN A 276 13.51 17.53 0.84
C GLN A 276 13.00 18.87 1.37
N GLU A 277 13.81 19.60 2.14
CA GLU A 277 13.43 20.95 2.62
C GLU A 277 13.29 21.95 1.46
N SER A 278 14.17 21.87 0.47
CA SER A 278 14.09 22.73 -0.73
C SER A 278 12.81 22.49 -1.53
N ILE A 279 12.40 21.23 -1.67
CA ILE A 279 11.12 20.85 -2.30
C ILE A 279 9.93 21.35 -1.47
N ARG A 280 9.99 21.22 -0.14
CA ARG A 280 8.92 21.66 0.76
C ARG A 280 8.66 23.16 0.63
N VAL A 281 9.72 23.97 0.49
CA VAL A 281 9.60 25.42 0.30
C VAL A 281 9.17 25.76 -1.12
N ASN A 282 9.70 25.09 -2.14
CA ASN A 282 9.36 25.32 -3.54
C ASN A 282 9.26 24.00 -4.32
N PRO A 283 8.03 23.50 -4.57
CA PRO A 283 7.82 22.22 -5.27
C PRO A 283 8.35 22.20 -6.70
N SER A 284 8.44 23.35 -7.39
CA SER A 284 9.00 23.41 -8.75
C SER A 284 10.49 23.03 -8.81
N MET A 285 11.19 23.00 -7.67
CA MET A 285 12.59 22.55 -7.56
C MET A 285 12.81 21.11 -8.04
N VAL A 286 11.76 20.28 -8.06
CA VAL A 286 11.79 18.92 -8.62
C VAL A 286 12.28 18.91 -10.06
N THR A 287 11.93 19.94 -10.85
CA THR A 287 12.39 20.08 -12.24
C THR A 287 13.92 20.18 -12.36
N LYS A 288 14.57 20.87 -11.42
CA LYS A 288 16.03 20.99 -11.35
C LYS A 288 16.66 19.72 -10.76
N LEU A 289 16.03 19.14 -9.75
CA LEU A 289 16.48 17.87 -9.14
C LEU A 289 16.48 16.71 -10.14
N ARG A 290 15.58 16.73 -11.13
CA ARG A 290 15.61 15.79 -12.25
C ARG A 290 16.97 15.74 -12.94
N ALA A 291 17.59 16.90 -13.19
CA ALA A 291 18.92 16.96 -13.80
C ALA A 291 19.99 16.35 -12.88
N THR A 292 19.89 16.58 -11.57
CA THR A 292 20.77 15.95 -10.58
C THR A 292 20.61 14.42 -10.55
N PHE A 293 19.39 13.90 -10.63
CA PHE A 293 19.14 12.46 -10.70
C PHE A 293 19.69 11.83 -11.99
N LEU A 294 19.56 12.52 -13.12
CA LEU A 294 20.17 12.10 -14.38
C LEU A 294 21.70 12.09 -14.31
N LYS A 295 22.30 13.08 -13.66
CA LYS A 295 23.74 13.14 -13.41
C LYS A 295 24.22 12.01 -12.48
N LEU A 296 23.44 11.64 -11.47
CA LEU A 296 23.72 10.45 -10.65
C LEU A 296 23.62 9.16 -11.48
N ALA A 297 22.64 9.08 -12.39
CA ALA A 297 22.46 7.91 -13.24
C ALA A 297 23.64 7.68 -14.18
N SER A 298 24.29 8.73 -14.68
CA SER A 298 25.48 8.58 -15.54
C SER A 298 26.69 7.96 -14.82
N ALA A 299 26.68 7.85 -13.49
CA ALA A 299 27.69 7.08 -12.77
C ALA A 299 27.70 5.58 -13.13
N LEU A 300 26.60 5.08 -13.71
CA LEU A 300 26.46 3.70 -14.13
C LEU A 300 27.02 3.43 -15.54
N ASP A 301 27.13 4.46 -16.38
CA ASP A 301 27.45 4.31 -17.81
C ASP A 301 28.79 3.60 -18.03
N LEU A 302 29.86 4.10 -17.40
CA LEU A 302 31.21 3.55 -17.59
C LEU A 302 31.35 2.13 -17.01
N PRO A 303 30.90 1.82 -15.77
CA PRO A 303 30.86 0.45 -15.27
C PRO A 303 30.09 -0.52 -16.18
N LEU A 304 28.90 -0.13 -16.63
CA LEU A 304 28.08 -0.98 -17.51
C LEU A 304 28.73 -1.18 -18.88
N LEU A 305 29.36 -0.14 -19.44
CA LEU A 305 30.14 -0.26 -20.67
C LEU A 305 31.28 -1.27 -20.51
N ARG A 306 32.00 -1.26 -19.39
CA ARG A 306 33.09 -2.22 -19.11
C ARG A 306 32.59 -3.65 -19.00
N ILE A 307 31.44 -3.86 -18.34
CA ILE A 307 30.81 -5.19 -18.25
C ILE A 307 30.39 -5.69 -19.63
N ASN A 308 29.83 -4.80 -20.45
CA ASN A 308 29.45 -5.12 -21.83
C ASN A 308 30.67 -5.44 -22.70
N GLN A 309 31.76 -4.66 -22.60
CA GLN A 309 33.02 -4.94 -23.29
C GLN A 309 33.65 -6.27 -22.88
N ALA A 310 33.44 -6.68 -21.62
CA ALA A 310 33.86 -7.98 -21.11
C ALA A 310 32.93 -9.13 -21.52
N ASN A 311 31.84 -8.86 -22.26
CA ASN A 311 30.79 -9.82 -22.62
C ASN A 311 30.27 -10.64 -21.43
N SER A 312 30.19 -10.03 -20.24
CA SER A 312 29.69 -10.72 -19.05
C SER A 312 28.17 -10.91 -19.11
N PRO A 313 27.64 -12.09 -18.72
CA PRO A 313 26.21 -12.33 -18.62
C PRO A 313 25.52 -11.46 -17.55
N ASP A 314 26.29 -10.86 -16.63
CA ASP A 314 25.77 -10.09 -15.50
C ASP A 314 25.33 -8.66 -15.86
N LEU A 315 25.49 -8.23 -17.12
CA LEU A 315 25.13 -6.88 -17.56
C LEU A 315 23.69 -6.50 -17.18
N LEU A 316 22.74 -7.41 -17.39
CA LEU A 316 21.33 -7.18 -17.10
C LEU A 316 21.07 -7.10 -15.59
N SER A 317 21.57 -8.07 -14.81
CA SER A 317 21.31 -8.13 -13.36
C SER A 317 21.95 -6.96 -12.62
N VAL A 318 23.19 -6.58 -12.96
CA VAL A 318 23.90 -5.44 -12.39
C VAL A 318 23.22 -4.13 -12.75
N SER A 319 22.81 -3.97 -14.00
CA SER A 319 22.07 -2.78 -14.47
C SER A 319 20.73 -2.61 -13.74
N GLN A 320 19.97 -3.71 -13.59
CA GLN A 320 18.70 -3.71 -12.86
C GLN A 320 18.89 -3.35 -11.39
N TYR A 321 19.86 -3.96 -10.71
CA TYR A 321 20.12 -3.71 -9.29
C TYR A 321 20.46 -2.24 -9.02
N TYR A 322 21.47 -1.70 -9.69
CA TYR A 322 21.91 -0.32 -9.43
C TYR A 322 20.93 0.74 -9.92
N SER A 323 20.20 0.48 -11.02
CA SER A 323 19.09 1.34 -11.42
C SER A 323 17.97 1.31 -10.37
N GLY A 324 17.68 0.13 -9.80
CA GLY A 324 16.71 -0.03 -8.70
C GLY A 324 17.08 0.77 -7.46
N GLU A 325 18.34 0.73 -7.04
CA GLU A 325 18.86 1.53 -5.92
C GLU A 325 18.71 3.04 -6.18
N LEU A 326 18.98 3.49 -7.41
CA LEU A 326 18.82 4.91 -7.76
C LEU A 326 17.35 5.32 -7.75
N VAL A 327 16.45 4.50 -8.31
CA VAL A 327 15.00 4.74 -8.26
C VAL A 327 14.48 4.76 -6.82
N SER A 328 14.98 3.88 -5.96
CA SER A 328 14.68 3.87 -4.52
C SER A 328 15.09 5.18 -3.85
N TYR A 329 16.28 5.70 -4.19
CA TYR A 329 16.75 6.99 -3.72
C TYR A 329 15.88 8.16 -4.21
N VAL A 330 15.52 8.17 -5.50
CA VAL A 330 14.60 9.18 -6.07
C VAL A 330 13.25 9.16 -5.35
N ARG A 331 12.69 7.97 -5.10
CA ARG A 331 11.46 7.78 -4.30
C ARG A 331 11.62 8.33 -2.89
N LYS A 332 12.75 8.08 -2.21
CA LYS A 332 13.05 8.61 -0.87
C LYS A 332 13.06 10.14 -0.86
N VAL A 333 13.71 10.79 -1.83
CA VAL A 333 13.77 12.25 -1.92
C VAL A 333 12.40 12.85 -2.22
N LEU A 334 11.65 12.29 -3.18
CA LEU A 334 10.35 12.83 -3.61
C LEU A 334 9.19 12.50 -2.66
N GLN A 335 9.33 11.54 -1.74
CA GLN A 335 8.31 11.19 -0.74
C GLN A 335 7.86 12.38 0.11
N ILE A 336 8.71 13.41 0.25
CA ILE A 336 8.37 14.63 0.99
C ILE A 336 7.15 15.37 0.41
N ILE A 337 6.87 15.19 -0.89
CA ILE A 337 5.74 15.82 -1.58
C ILE A 337 4.43 15.22 -1.05
N PRO A 338 4.17 13.90 -1.17
CA PRO A 338 3.03 13.26 -0.52
C PRO A 338 2.94 13.54 0.99
N GLU A 339 4.06 13.52 1.72
CA GLU A 339 4.06 13.79 3.17
C GLU A 339 3.55 15.22 3.49
N SER A 340 3.98 16.21 2.71
CA SER A 340 3.57 17.61 2.85
C SER A 340 2.10 17.78 2.44
N MET A 341 1.67 17.11 1.36
CA MET A 341 0.26 17.08 0.93
C MET A 341 -0.65 16.50 2.02
N PHE A 342 -0.27 15.38 2.64
CA PHE A 342 -1.03 14.77 3.73
C PHE A 342 -1.07 15.64 5.00
N THR A 343 0.00 16.39 5.26
CA THR A 343 0.01 17.35 6.37
C THR A 343 -1.02 18.46 6.16
N SER A 344 -1.17 18.95 4.93
CA SER A 344 -2.25 19.88 4.56
C SER A 344 -3.61 19.19 4.58
N LEU A 345 -3.72 17.96 4.08
CA LEU A 345 -4.95 17.17 4.05
C LEU A 345 -5.52 16.94 5.46
N LEU A 346 -4.68 16.63 6.44
CA LEU A 346 -5.10 16.45 7.83
C LEU A 346 -5.71 17.73 8.43
N LYS A 347 -5.23 18.91 8.02
CA LYS A 347 -5.83 20.19 8.42
C LYS A 347 -7.19 20.37 7.74
N ILE A 348 -7.32 19.99 6.47
CA ILE A 348 -8.60 20.00 5.74
C ILE A 348 -9.60 19.06 6.42
N ILE A 349 -9.21 17.83 6.76
CA ILE A 349 -10.04 16.86 7.50
C ILE A 349 -10.55 17.50 8.78
N LYS A 350 -9.65 18.08 9.59
CA LYS A 350 -10.05 18.72 10.85
C LYS A 350 -11.10 19.81 10.62
N LEU A 351 -10.84 20.71 9.66
CA LEU A 351 -11.74 21.82 9.31
C LEU A 351 -13.11 21.30 8.84
N GLN A 352 -13.13 20.32 7.93
CA GLN A 352 -14.37 19.78 7.36
C GLN A 352 -15.18 18.96 8.37
N THR A 353 -14.53 18.29 9.32
CA THR A 353 -15.23 17.43 10.29
C THR A 353 -15.70 18.20 11.53
N HIS A 354 -14.93 19.19 12.01
CA HIS A 354 -15.20 19.83 13.31
C HIS A 354 -15.57 21.31 13.22
N ASP A 355 -15.08 22.02 12.20
CA ASP A 355 -15.18 23.49 12.15
C ASP A 355 -16.22 23.98 11.13
N ILE A 356 -16.45 23.22 10.05
CA ILE A 356 -17.40 23.56 8.99
C ILE A 356 -18.73 22.84 9.19
N ILE A 357 -19.79 23.62 9.40
CA ILE A 357 -21.17 23.12 9.47
C ILE A 357 -21.68 22.86 8.05
N GLU A 358 -22.21 21.67 7.79
CA GLU A 358 -22.85 21.34 6.51
C GLU A 358 -24.11 22.17 6.27
N VAL A 359 -24.33 22.56 5.00
CA VAL A 359 -25.50 23.34 4.61
C VAL A 359 -26.71 22.41 4.54
N PRO A 360 -27.79 22.66 5.30
CA PRO A 360 -28.98 21.82 5.24
C PRO A 360 -29.70 21.96 3.89
N THR A 361 -30.52 20.97 3.54
CA THR A 361 -31.30 20.97 2.29
C THR A 361 -32.34 22.08 2.22
N ARG A 362 -32.73 22.67 3.36
CA ARG A 362 -33.58 23.87 3.45
C ARG A 362 -32.96 24.82 4.47
N LEU A 363 -32.79 26.08 4.08
CA LEU A 363 -32.15 27.10 4.88
C LEU A 363 -32.93 28.42 4.77
N ASP A 364 -33.22 29.04 5.92
CA ASP A 364 -33.79 30.39 5.96
C ASP A 364 -32.79 31.39 5.36
N LYS A 365 -33.27 32.33 4.53
CA LYS A 365 -32.41 33.31 3.83
C LYS A 365 -31.47 34.06 4.78
N ASP A 366 -31.96 34.41 5.97
CA ASP A 366 -31.21 35.19 6.96
C ASP A 366 -30.03 34.41 7.58
N LYS A 367 -30.11 33.07 7.61
CA LYS A 367 -29.06 32.18 8.11
C LYS A 367 -27.98 31.87 7.06
N LEU A 368 -28.16 32.31 5.81
CA LEU A 368 -27.21 32.01 4.72
C LEU A 368 -25.81 32.56 5.01
N ARG A 369 -25.71 33.72 5.66
CA ARG A 369 -24.42 34.31 6.06
C ARG A 369 -23.70 33.48 7.13
N ASP A 370 -24.45 32.89 8.05
CA ASP A 370 -23.89 32.06 9.13
C ASP A 370 -23.35 30.73 8.57
N TYR A 371 -24.05 30.12 7.61
CA TYR A 371 -23.63 28.88 6.96
C TYR A 371 -22.55 29.07 5.88
N ALA A 372 -22.37 30.30 5.39
CA ALA A 372 -21.33 30.62 4.42
C ALA A 372 -19.92 30.35 4.97
N GLN A 373 -19.68 30.58 6.27
CA GLN A 373 -18.44 30.20 6.97
C GLN A 373 -17.17 30.57 6.19
N LEU A 374 -17.11 31.82 5.71
CA LEU A 374 -16.10 32.28 4.76
C LEU A 374 -14.66 32.08 5.26
N GLY A 375 -14.40 32.27 6.57
CA GLY A 375 -13.08 32.08 7.16
C GLY A 375 -12.58 30.62 7.05
N PRO A 376 -13.27 29.65 7.67
CA PRO A 376 -12.91 28.23 7.55
C PRO A 376 -12.84 27.75 6.09
N ARG A 377 -13.77 28.18 5.22
CA ARG A 377 -13.75 27.82 3.80
C ARG A 377 -12.56 28.42 3.04
N TYR A 378 -12.15 29.64 3.37
CA TYR A 378 -10.95 30.25 2.81
C TYR A 378 -9.68 29.48 3.20
N GLU A 379 -9.56 29.04 4.46
CA GLU A 379 -8.43 28.20 4.89
C GLU A 379 -8.43 26.84 4.18
N VAL A 380 -9.58 26.20 3.97
CA VAL A 380 -9.68 24.99 3.14
C VAL A 380 -9.20 25.27 1.71
N ALA A 381 -9.65 26.36 1.08
CA ALA A 381 -9.23 26.73 -0.27
C ALA A 381 -7.71 26.97 -0.35
N LYS A 382 -7.12 27.66 0.63
CA LYS A 382 -5.67 27.92 0.73
C LYS A 382 -4.88 26.62 0.87
N LEU A 383 -5.32 25.70 1.71
CA LEU A 383 -4.68 24.38 1.88
C LEU A 383 -4.79 23.53 0.62
N THR A 384 -5.94 23.59 -0.06
CA THR A 384 -6.18 22.87 -1.32
C THR A 384 -5.30 23.41 -2.44
N HIS A 385 -5.14 24.74 -2.53
CA HIS A 385 -4.20 25.37 -3.44
C HIS A 385 -2.75 24.96 -3.15
N ALA A 386 -2.36 24.84 -1.87
CA ALA A 386 -1.04 24.33 -1.53
C ALA A 386 -0.84 22.87 -2.02
N ILE A 387 -1.86 22.01 -1.88
CA ILE A 387 -1.84 20.63 -2.41
C ILE A 387 -1.71 20.62 -3.94
N SER A 388 -2.40 21.52 -4.65
CA SER A 388 -2.29 21.61 -6.11
C SER A 388 -0.89 22.06 -6.55
N ILE A 389 -0.23 22.99 -5.84
CA ILE A 389 1.15 23.40 -6.15
C ILE A 389 2.12 22.22 -6.00
N PHE A 390 1.98 21.40 -4.95
CA PHE A 390 2.79 20.19 -4.76
C PHE A 390 2.58 19.17 -5.90
N THR A 391 1.33 18.98 -6.30
CA THR A 391 0.95 18.10 -7.41
C THR A 391 1.54 18.60 -8.73
N GLU A 392 1.39 19.90 -9.02
CA GLU A 392 1.94 20.51 -10.22
C GLU A 392 3.47 20.39 -10.25
N GLY A 393 4.15 20.65 -9.12
CA GLY A 393 5.60 20.57 -9.03
C GLY A 393 6.18 19.19 -9.40
N ILE A 394 5.54 18.09 -8.97
CA ILE A 394 5.98 16.74 -9.37
C ILE A 394 5.57 16.42 -10.82
N LEU A 395 4.40 16.87 -11.29
CA LEU A 395 3.95 16.62 -12.66
C LEU A 395 4.69 17.45 -13.71
N MET A 396 5.32 18.57 -13.33
CA MET A 396 6.25 19.32 -14.20
C MET A 396 7.52 18.52 -14.50
N MET A 397 7.85 17.51 -13.68
CA MET A 397 8.92 16.57 -13.99
C MET A 397 8.52 15.76 -15.23
N LYS A 398 9.39 15.72 -16.24
CA LYS A 398 9.16 14.83 -17.39
C LYS A 398 9.49 13.39 -17.00
N THR A 399 8.84 12.43 -17.64
CA THR A 399 9.21 11.02 -17.53
C THR A 399 10.69 10.85 -17.87
N THR A 400 11.42 10.16 -16.99
CA THR A 400 12.89 10.15 -17.02
C THR A 400 13.41 8.72 -16.98
N LEU A 401 14.35 8.40 -17.86
CA LEU A 401 15.08 7.14 -17.82
C LEU A 401 16.22 7.28 -16.80
N VAL A 402 16.15 6.50 -15.73
CA VAL A 402 17.13 6.47 -14.65
C VAL A 402 17.85 5.13 -14.70
N GLY A 403 19.08 5.14 -15.22
CA GLY A 403 19.75 3.90 -15.61
C GLY A 403 18.98 3.22 -16.73
N ILE A 404 18.42 2.04 -16.45
CA ILE A 404 17.53 1.32 -17.39
C ILE A 404 16.04 1.35 -16.98
N ILE A 405 15.68 2.01 -15.88
CA ILE A 405 14.31 2.05 -15.37
C ILE A 405 13.66 3.39 -15.73
N LYS A 406 12.49 3.34 -16.37
CA LYS A 406 11.70 4.53 -16.67
C LYS A 406 10.90 4.96 -15.45
N VAL A 407 11.13 6.18 -14.99
CA VAL A 407 10.46 6.77 -13.84
C VAL A 407 9.34 7.69 -14.32
N ASP A 408 8.11 7.34 -13.99
CA ASP A 408 6.91 8.15 -14.24
C ASP A 408 6.53 8.96 -12.99
N PRO A 409 6.58 10.30 -13.04
CA PRO A 409 6.23 11.17 -11.93
C PRO A 409 4.78 11.03 -11.46
N LYS A 410 3.83 10.72 -12.35
CA LYS A 410 2.43 10.48 -11.95
C LYS A 410 2.32 9.23 -11.08
N GLN A 411 2.96 8.13 -11.51
CA GLN A 411 3.00 6.90 -10.73
C GLN A 411 3.74 7.08 -9.40
N LEU A 412 4.85 7.83 -9.39
CA LEU A 412 5.57 8.16 -8.15
C LEU A 412 4.69 8.92 -7.14
N LEU A 413 3.90 9.89 -7.63
CA LEU A 413 2.97 10.62 -6.79
C LEU A 413 1.90 9.69 -6.21
N GLU A 414 1.28 8.86 -7.05
CA GLU A 414 0.26 7.92 -6.62
C GLU A 414 0.80 6.92 -5.58
N ASP A 415 1.95 6.31 -5.84
CA ASP A 415 2.62 5.39 -4.91
C ASP A 415 2.94 6.07 -3.57
N GLY A 416 3.41 7.33 -3.63
CA GLY A 416 3.73 8.13 -2.46
C GLY A 416 2.49 8.50 -1.63
N ILE A 417 1.37 8.83 -2.28
CA ILE A 417 0.07 9.08 -1.65
C ILE A 417 -0.47 7.82 -1.00
N ARG A 418 -0.44 6.68 -1.71
CA ARG A 418 -0.83 5.37 -1.17
C ARG A 418 0.01 5.02 0.06
N LYS A 419 1.32 5.28 0.03
CA LYS A 419 2.23 5.04 1.16
C LYS A 419 1.89 5.87 2.40
N GLU A 420 1.60 7.16 2.23
CA GLU A 420 1.14 7.97 3.35
C GLU A 420 -0.24 7.54 3.85
N LEU A 421 -1.18 7.21 2.96
CA LEU A 421 -2.50 6.69 3.34
C LEU A 421 -2.37 5.46 4.23
N VAL A 422 -1.61 4.46 3.76
CA VAL A 422 -1.37 3.20 4.47
C VAL A 422 -0.77 3.45 5.84
N LYS A 423 0.24 4.32 5.92
CA LYS A 423 0.89 4.68 7.19
C LYS A 423 -0.09 5.31 8.17
N ARG A 424 -0.91 6.25 7.72
CA ARG A 424 -1.86 7.00 8.58
C ARG A 424 -3.04 6.12 9.03
N VAL A 425 -3.64 5.37 8.11
CA VAL A 425 -4.77 4.46 8.41
C VAL A 425 -4.31 3.33 9.32
N ALA A 426 -3.19 2.67 9.03
CA ALA A 426 -2.68 1.60 9.89
C ALA A 426 -2.36 2.10 11.31
N PHE A 427 -1.82 3.32 11.44
CA PHE A 427 -1.59 3.95 12.74
C PHE A 427 -2.90 4.28 13.47
N ALA A 428 -3.90 4.82 12.78
CA ALA A 428 -5.21 5.12 13.35
C ALA A 428 -5.91 3.85 13.87
N LEU A 429 -5.92 2.77 13.08
CA LEU A 429 -6.46 1.47 13.49
C LEU A 429 -5.71 0.90 14.69
N HIS A 430 -4.36 0.96 14.67
CA HIS A 430 -3.54 0.47 15.77
C HIS A 430 -3.84 1.21 17.08
N ARG A 431 -3.83 2.55 17.05
CA ARG A 431 -4.01 3.39 18.25
C ARG A 431 -5.47 3.44 18.73
N GLY A 432 -6.44 3.50 17.81
CA GLY A 432 -7.86 3.60 18.13
C GLY A 432 -8.39 2.37 18.86
N LEU A 433 -7.88 1.18 18.52
CA LEU A 433 -8.31 -0.10 19.07
C LEU A 433 -7.34 -0.65 20.14
N ILE A 434 -6.90 0.22 21.04
CA ILE A 434 -6.22 -0.17 22.29
C ILE A 434 -7.22 -0.04 23.42
N PHE A 435 -7.50 -1.12 24.14
CA PHE A 435 -8.49 -1.17 25.21
C PHE A 435 -7.82 -1.35 26.56
N ASN A 436 -8.37 -0.76 27.62
CA ASN A 436 -7.94 -1.03 28.98
C ASN A 436 -8.75 -2.19 29.59
N PRO A 437 -8.13 -3.36 29.88
CA PRO A 437 -8.85 -4.52 30.44
C PRO A 437 -9.48 -4.26 31.82
N ARG A 438 -9.01 -3.22 32.55
CA ARG A 438 -9.49 -2.85 33.89
C ARG A 438 -10.62 -1.83 33.86
N ALA A 439 -11.02 -1.33 32.69
CA ALA A 439 -12.12 -0.37 32.58
C ALA A 439 -13.44 -1.02 33.04
N LYS A 440 -14.16 -0.32 33.93
CA LYS A 440 -15.46 -0.77 34.44
C LYS A 440 -16.54 -0.74 33.34
N PRO A 441 -16.81 0.38 32.65
CA PRO A 441 -17.57 0.37 31.41
C PRO A 441 -16.69 -0.08 30.23
N SER A 442 -17.28 -0.74 29.24
CA SER A 442 -16.56 -1.04 28.00
C SER A 442 -16.26 0.25 27.23
N GLU A 443 -15.00 0.40 26.82
CA GLU A 443 -14.53 1.49 25.97
C GLU A 443 -14.77 1.21 24.48
N LEU A 444 -15.30 0.03 24.12
CA LEU A 444 -15.39 -0.45 22.75
C LEU A 444 -16.20 0.48 21.84
N MET A 445 -17.45 0.76 22.23
CA MET A 445 -18.36 1.56 21.41
C MET A 445 -17.88 3.02 21.25
N PRO A 446 -17.45 3.74 22.32
CA PRO A 446 -16.88 5.07 22.17
C PRO A 446 -15.65 5.10 21.24
N LYS A 447 -14.73 4.14 21.38
CA LYS A 447 -13.52 4.07 20.53
C LYS A 447 -13.84 3.74 19.09
N LEU A 448 -14.83 2.88 18.82
CA LEU A 448 -15.27 2.58 17.47
C LEU A 448 -15.87 3.81 16.79
N LYS A 449 -16.66 4.62 17.50
CA LYS A 449 -17.23 5.87 16.99
C LYS A 449 -16.18 6.92 16.66
N GLU A 450 -15.21 7.12 17.57
CA GLU A 450 -14.09 8.05 17.34
C GLU A 450 -13.24 7.62 16.14
N LEU A 451 -12.95 6.31 16.03
CA LEU A 451 -12.22 5.76 14.91
C LEU A 451 -13.04 5.84 13.61
N GLY A 452 -14.35 5.59 13.66
CA GLY A 452 -15.27 5.71 12.53
C GLY A 452 -15.27 7.13 11.95
N ALA A 453 -15.39 8.14 12.81
CA ALA A 453 -15.28 9.55 12.40
C ALA A 453 -13.91 9.88 11.78
N THR A 454 -12.83 9.29 12.30
CA THR A 454 -11.49 9.46 11.73
C THR A 454 -11.37 8.82 10.35
N MET A 455 -11.91 7.62 10.16
CA MET A 455 -11.90 6.89 8.90
C MET A 455 -12.78 7.57 7.84
N ASP A 456 -13.96 8.05 8.22
CA ASP A 456 -14.83 8.86 7.35
C ASP A 456 -14.14 10.16 6.94
N GLY A 457 -13.45 10.82 7.87
CA GLY A 457 -12.62 12.00 7.55
C GLY A 457 -11.58 11.72 6.46
N PHE A 458 -10.86 10.59 6.55
CA PHE A 458 -9.95 10.20 5.48
C PHE A 458 -10.66 9.94 4.15
N HIS A 459 -11.75 9.17 4.16
CA HIS A 459 -12.54 8.85 2.97
C HIS A 459 -13.02 10.12 2.24
N ARG A 460 -13.71 11.01 2.96
CA ARG A 460 -14.23 12.28 2.42
C ARG A 460 -13.12 13.20 1.90
N SER A 461 -11.98 13.23 2.59
CA SER A 461 -10.86 14.06 2.16
C SER A 461 -10.24 13.59 0.84
N PHE A 462 -10.19 12.27 0.62
CA PHE A 462 -9.72 11.67 -0.62
C PHE A 462 -10.68 11.94 -1.78
N GLU A 463 -11.98 11.85 -1.52
CA GLU A 463 -13.01 12.26 -2.48
C GLU A 463 -12.87 13.74 -2.83
N TYR A 464 -12.56 14.60 -1.85
CA TYR A 464 -12.39 16.03 -2.06
C TYR A 464 -11.13 16.38 -2.89
N ILE A 465 -9.98 15.76 -2.62
CA ILE A 465 -8.73 16.13 -3.31
C ILE A 465 -8.53 15.44 -4.68
N GLN A 466 -9.34 14.43 -5.02
CA GLN A 466 -9.10 13.56 -6.18
C GLN A 466 -8.91 14.34 -7.49
N ASP A 467 -9.72 15.39 -7.71
CA ASP A 467 -9.68 16.20 -8.93
C ASP A 467 -8.44 17.11 -8.97
N TYR A 468 -8.01 17.63 -7.82
CA TYR A 468 -6.83 18.49 -7.71
C TYR A 468 -5.52 17.72 -7.90
N VAL A 469 -5.55 16.41 -7.65
CA VAL A 469 -4.38 15.53 -7.72
C VAL A 469 -4.42 14.62 -8.97
N ASN A 470 -5.56 14.56 -9.67
CA ASN A 470 -5.81 13.69 -10.84
C ASN A 470 -5.54 12.20 -10.55
N ILE A 471 -6.10 11.72 -9.44
CA ILE A 471 -6.05 10.32 -8.99
C ILE A 471 -7.46 9.79 -8.71
N TYR A 472 -7.65 8.48 -8.74
CA TYR A 472 -8.95 7.88 -8.43
C TYR A 472 -9.06 7.58 -6.93
N GLY A 473 -9.48 8.60 -6.16
CA GLY A 473 -9.41 8.60 -4.70
C GLY A 473 -10.17 7.45 -4.05
N LEU A 474 -11.41 7.18 -4.50
CA LEU A 474 -12.25 6.11 -3.96
C LEU A 474 -11.63 4.72 -4.17
N LYS A 475 -11.06 4.47 -5.35
CA LYS A 475 -10.39 3.19 -5.65
C LYS A 475 -9.16 2.98 -4.77
N ILE A 476 -8.31 4.01 -4.65
CA ILE A 476 -7.13 3.97 -3.79
C ILE A 476 -7.52 3.68 -2.34
N TRP A 477 -8.57 4.35 -1.85
CA TRP A 477 -9.11 4.10 -0.51
C TRP A 477 -9.54 2.63 -0.33
N GLN A 478 -10.37 2.10 -1.23
CA GLN A 478 -10.86 0.73 -1.14
C GLN A 478 -9.73 -0.31 -1.23
N GLU A 479 -8.80 -0.14 -2.18
CA GLU A 479 -7.65 -1.03 -2.35
C GLU A 479 -6.76 -1.05 -1.10
N GLU A 480 -6.36 0.12 -0.59
CA GLU A 480 -5.41 0.19 0.51
C GLU A 480 -6.05 -0.18 1.86
N VAL A 481 -7.30 0.21 2.14
CA VAL A 481 -7.99 -0.18 3.38
C VAL A 481 -8.22 -1.69 3.41
N SER A 482 -8.64 -2.29 2.28
CA SER A 482 -8.76 -3.74 2.14
C SER A 482 -7.43 -4.44 2.40
N ARG A 483 -6.34 -3.93 1.81
CA ARG A 483 -4.99 -4.48 1.95
C ARG A 483 -4.50 -4.42 3.40
N ILE A 484 -4.71 -3.29 4.09
CA ILE A 484 -4.32 -3.10 5.50
C ILE A 484 -5.05 -4.09 6.39
N ILE A 485 -6.38 -4.18 6.27
CA ILE A 485 -7.19 -5.03 7.14
C ILE A 485 -6.86 -6.50 6.90
N ASN A 486 -6.85 -6.95 5.64
CA ASN A 486 -6.60 -8.35 5.32
C ASN A 486 -5.19 -8.80 5.70
N TYR A 487 -4.18 -7.94 5.54
CA TYR A 487 -2.83 -8.20 6.06
C TYR A 487 -2.83 -8.40 7.57
N ASN A 488 -3.46 -7.51 8.34
CA ASN A 488 -3.49 -7.62 9.80
C ASN A 488 -4.28 -8.87 10.26
N VAL A 489 -5.36 -9.23 9.57
CA VAL A 489 -6.10 -10.49 9.80
C VAL A 489 -5.22 -11.70 9.54
N GLU A 490 -4.47 -11.73 8.44
CA GLU A 490 -3.54 -12.82 8.11
C GLU A 490 -2.45 -12.96 9.19
N GLN A 491 -1.86 -11.85 9.62
CA GLN A 491 -0.83 -11.85 10.66
C GLN A 491 -1.37 -12.28 12.03
N GLU A 492 -2.62 -11.95 12.36
CA GLU A 492 -3.26 -12.48 13.57
C GLU A 492 -3.57 -13.99 13.46
N CYS A 493 -4.02 -14.43 12.29
CA CYS A 493 -4.34 -15.83 12.01
C CYS A 493 -3.10 -16.74 12.06
N ASN A 494 -1.89 -16.21 11.82
CA ASN A 494 -0.63 -16.94 11.98
C ASN A 494 -0.43 -17.56 13.38
N ASN A 495 -1.13 -17.07 14.42
CA ASN A 495 -1.14 -17.69 15.75
C ASN A 495 -1.81 -19.06 15.81
N PHE A 496 -2.61 -19.41 14.80
CA PHE A 496 -3.39 -20.65 14.73
C PHE A 496 -2.86 -21.62 13.67
N LEU A 497 -1.94 -21.17 12.81
CA LEU A 497 -1.36 -21.95 11.73
C LEU A 497 -0.08 -22.65 12.17
N ARG A 498 0.15 -23.86 11.64
CA ARG A 498 1.43 -24.58 11.81
C ARG A 498 2.55 -23.95 11.01
N THR A 499 2.26 -23.63 9.75
CA THR A 499 3.18 -22.92 8.85
C THR A 499 2.74 -21.47 8.79
N LYS A 500 3.57 -20.56 9.31
CA LYS A 500 3.28 -19.13 9.35
C LYS A 500 3.59 -18.49 8.00
N ILE A 501 2.72 -17.60 7.55
CA ILE A 501 2.93 -16.78 6.35
C ILE A 501 3.85 -15.62 6.71
N GLN A 502 5.02 -15.58 6.08
CA GLN A 502 6.02 -14.51 6.28
C GLN A 502 5.69 -13.28 5.43
N ASP A 503 6.28 -12.13 5.74
CA ASP A 503 5.97 -10.85 5.08
C ASP A 503 6.18 -10.90 3.57
N TRP A 504 7.29 -11.50 3.12
CA TRP A 504 7.60 -11.63 1.69
C TRP A 504 6.69 -12.64 0.96
N GLN A 505 5.94 -13.46 1.70
CA GLN A 505 4.97 -14.41 1.15
C GLN A 505 3.55 -13.83 1.13
N SER A 506 3.28 -12.79 1.92
CA SER A 506 1.96 -12.18 2.03
C SER A 506 1.60 -11.43 0.75
N ILE A 507 0.46 -11.77 0.15
CA ILE A 507 -0.05 -11.10 -1.05
C ILE A 507 -0.43 -9.63 -0.80
N TYR A 508 -0.63 -9.24 0.46
CA TYR A 508 -1.01 -7.89 0.85
C TYR A 508 0.21 -6.98 1.10
N GLN A 509 1.38 -7.58 1.31
CA GLN A 509 2.59 -6.81 1.57
C GLN A 509 3.23 -6.36 0.26
N SER A 510 3.65 -5.09 0.22
CA SER A 510 4.32 -4.50 -0.95
C SER A 510 5.71 -4.01 -0.55
N THR A 511 6.70 -4.24 -1.41
CA THR A 511 8.06 -3.74 -1.24
C THR A 511 8.11 -2.20 -1.32
N HIS A 512 7.28 -1.61 -2.18
CA HIS A 512 7.24 -0.16 -2.41
C HIS A 512 6.34 0.58 -1.42
N ILE A 513 5.23 -0.06 -1.03
CA ILE A 513 4.20 0.52 -0.16
C ILE A 513 3.97 -0.43 1.03
N PRO A 514 4.96 -0.57 1.93
CA PRO A 514 4.87 -1.55 3.01
C PRO A 514 3.82 -1.15 4.04
N ILE A 515 3.03 -2.13 4.50
CA ILE A 515 2.13 -1.95 5.65
C ILE A 515 2.99 -1.98 6.92
N PRO A 516 2.93 -0.92 7.76
CA PRO A 516 3.77 -0.84 8.94
C PRO A 516 3.37 -1.89 9.98
N LYS A 517 4.37 -2.41 10.68
CA LYS A 517 4.19 -3.24 11.87
C LYS A 517 4.35 -2.39 13.12
N PHE A 518 3.52 -2.69 14.11
CA PHE A 518 3.58 -2.07 15.42
C PHE A 518 3.93 -3.13 16.47
N ALA A 519 4.58 -2.71 17.55
CA ALA A 519 4.85 -3.61 18.66
C ALA A 519 3.53 -4.09 19.29
N PRO A 520 3.41 -5.38 19.66
CA PRO A 520 2.26 -5.89 20.40
C PRO A 520 2.07 -5.12 21.72
N VAL A 521 0.83 -4.73 22.00
CA VAL A 521 0.45 -4.02 23.24
C VAL A 521 -0.13 -4.98 24.28
N ASP A 522 -0.64 -6.12 23.82
CA ASP A 522 -1.24 -7.19 24.59
C ASP A 522 -0.87 -8.55 23.96
N GLU A 523 -1.58 -9.61 24.32
CA GLU A 523 -1.40 -10.94 23.70
C GLU A 523 -1.72 -10.96 22.19
N SER A 524 -2.22 -9.86 21.60
CA SER A 524 -2.66 -9.78 20.20
C SER A 524 -1.51 -9.26 19.35
N ILE A 525 -1.34 -9.82 18.16
CA ILE A 525 -0.29 -9.34 17.25
C ILE A 525 -0.71 -7.99 16.64
N THR A 526 -2.01 -7.84 16.36
CA THR A 526 -2.57 -6.74 15.59
C THR A 526 -3.82 -6.14 16.24
N PHE A 527 -4.34 -5.05 15.68
CA PHE A 527 -5.55 -4.41 16.19
C PHE A 527 -6.81 -5.28 16.05
N ILE A 528 -6.88 -6.16 15.05
CA ILE A 528 -8.07 -6.99 14.82
C ILE A 528 -8.18 -8.09 15.90
N GLY A 529 -7.03 -8.61 16.37
CA GLY A 529 -6.99 -9.49 17.53
C GLY A 529 -7.48 -8.81 18.80
N ARG A 530 -7.07 -7.55 19.03
CA ARG A 530 -7.55 -6.74 20.16
C ARG A 530 -9.04 -6.50 20.10
N LEU A 531 -9.54 -6.12 18.93
CA LEU A 531 -10.98 -5.92 18.71
C LEU A 531 -11.76 -7.21 19.00
N CYS A 532 -11.34 -8.34 18.43
CA CYS A 532 -11.99 -9.63 18.63
C CYS A 532 -12.02 -10.04 20.11
N ARG A 533 -10.90 -9.90 20.82
CA ARG A 533 -10.83 -10.26 22.24
C ARG A 533 -11.64 -9.33 23.14
N GLU A 534 -11.68 -8.05 22.84
CA GLU A 534 -12.54 -7.12 23.58
C GLU A 534 -14.02 -7.47 23.37
N ILE A 535 -14.44 -7.82 22.14
CA ILE A 535 -15.80 -8.31 21.86
C ILE A 535 -16.09 -9.59 22.66
N LEU A 536 -15.16 -10.55 22.67
CA LEU A 536 -15.31 -11.79 23.45
C LEU A 536 -15.35 -11.54 24.96
N ARG A 537 -14.62 -10.54 25.45
CA ARG A 537 -14.60 -10.18 26.87
C ARG A 537 -15.94 -9.61 27.31
N ILE A 538 -16.53 -8.68 26.53
CA ILE A 538 -17.80 -8.05 26.89
C ILE A 538 -19.01 -8.96 26.65
N THR A 539 -18.87 -9.99 25.82
CA THR A 539 -19.92 -10.98 25.55
C THR A 539 -19.68 -12.32 26.27
N ASP A 540 -18.80 -12.35 27.28
CA ASP A 540 -18.44 -13.58 27.99
C ASP A 540 -19.68 -14.19 28.67
N PRO A 541 -20.06 -15.44 28.34
CA PRO A 541 -21.23 -16.10 28.93
C PRO A 541 -21.13 -16.37 30.44
N LYS A 542 -19.96 -16.16 31.06
CA LYS A 542 -19.79 -16.24 32.52
C LYS A 542 -20.34 -15.02 33.26
N VAL A 543 -20.48 -13.88 32.58
CA VAL A 543 -20.95 -12.61 33.16
C VAL A 543 -22.12 -12.00 32.41
N THR A 544 -22.36 -12.41 31.16
CA THR A 544 -23.46 -11.94 30.33
C THR A 544 -24.41 -13.06 29.92
N CYS A 545 -25.64 -12.70 29.59
CA CYS A 545 -26.61 -13.58 28.94
C CYS A 545 -27.08 -12.97 27.60
N TYR A 546 -27.24 -13.81 26.59
CA TYR A 546 -27.71 -13.42 25.27
C TYR A 546 -29.20 -13.74 25.10
N ILE A 547 -29.97 -12.77 24.59
CA ILE A 547 -31.40 -12.93 24.32
C ILE A 547 -31.61 -12.93 22.80
N ASP A 548 -31.88 -14.10 22.23
CA ASP A 548 -31.98 -14.34 20.78
C ASP A 548 -33.14 -13.54 20.14
N GLN A 549 -34.25 -13.33 20.84
CA GLN A 549 -35.38 -12.53 20.34
C GLN A 549 -35.02 -11.04 20.18
N LEU A 550 -34.09 -10.53 21.00
CA LEU A 550 -33.69 -9.12 21.01
C LEU A 550 -32.37 -8.88 20.26
N ASN A 551 -31.60 -9.94 19.97
CA ASN A 551 -30.23 -9.87 19.45
C ASN A 551 -29.29 -9.02 20.34
N THR A 552 -29.43 -9.16 21.66
CA THR A 552 -28.78 -8.29 22.65
C THR A 552 -28.19 -9.10 23.80
N TRP A 553 -27.02 -8.66 24.29
CA TRP A 553 -26.36 -9.17 25.48
C TRP A 553 -26.66 -8.29 26.68
N TYR A 554 -26.98 -8.93 27.81
CA TYR A 554 -27.25 -8.28 29.09
C TYR A 554 -26.29 -8.78 30.16
N ASP A 555 -25.91 -7.90 31.08
CA ASP A 555 -25.12 -8.29 32.25
C ASP A 555 -25.98 -9.11 33.21
N MET A 556 -25.51 -10.29 33.64
CA MET A 556 -26.31 -11.20 34.46
C MET A 556 -26.60 -10.65 35.87
N LYS A 557 -25.78 -9.72 36.38
CA LYS A 557 -25.94 -9.14 37.73
C LYS A 557 -26.77 -7.87 37.70
N THR A 558 -26.42 -6.93 36.82
CA THR A 558 -27.06 -5.60 36.76
C THR A 558 -28.28 -5.57 35.84
N ARG A 559 -28.42 -6.57 34.96
CA ARG A 559 -29.45 -6.65 33.90
C ARG A 559 -29.41 -5.49 32.90
N GLN A 560 -28.31 -4.73 32.87
CA GLN A 560 -28.13 -3.66 31.90
C GLN A 560 -27.71 -4.23 30.54
N GLU A 561 -28.12 -3.58 29.46
CA GLU A 561 -27.64 -3.88 28.11
C GLU A 561 -26.13 -3.64 28.06
N VAL A 562 -25.40 -4.66 27.61
CA VAL A 562 -23.95 -4.60 27.40
C VAL A 562 -23.65 -4.24 25.95
N THR A 563 -24.27 -4.96 25.01
CA THR A 563 -24.13 -4.70 23.57
C THR A 563 -25.26 -5.35 22.78
N SER A 564 -25.44 -4.94 21.54
CA SER A 564 -26.51 -5.40 20.63
C SER A 564 -26.01 -5.48 19.18
N SER A 565 -26.88 -5.85 18.25
CA SER A 565 -26.57 -5.88 16.81
C SER A 565 -25.93 -4.59 16.28
N ARG A 566 -26.22 -3.44 16.89
CA ARG A 566 -25.62 -2.12 16.57
C ARG A 566 -24.09 -2.12 16.61
N LEU A 567 -23.48 -2.98 17.41
CA LEU A 567 -22.03 -3.14 17.44
C LEU A 567 -21.46 -3.51 16.07
N PHE A 568 -22.12 -4.41 15.35
CA PHE A 568 -21.63 -4.89 14.06
C PHE A 568 -21.82 -3.83 12.97
N SER A 569 -22.91 -3.06 13.01
CA SER A 569 -23.09 -1.90 12.13
C SER A 569 -22.03 -0.81 12.36
N GLU A 570 -21.66 -0.56 13.63
CA GLU A 570 -20.58 0.38 13.95
C GLU A 570 -19.21 -0.14 13.48
N ILE A 571 -18.92 -1.43 13.69
CA ILE A 571 -17.70 -2.05 13.17
C ILE A 571 -17.65 -1.97 11.65
N GLN A 572 -18.77 -2.20 10.96
CA GLN A 572 -18.86 -2.07 9.52
C GLN A 572 -18.62 -0.63 9.06
N THR A 573 -19.18 0.35 9.76
CA THR A 573 -18.95 1.77 9.45
C THR A 573 -17.47 2.14 9.60
N THR A 574 -16.81 1.60 10.62
CA THR A 574 -15.42 1.95 10.96
C THR A 574 -14.36 1.17 10.18
N LEU A 575 -14.56 -0.13 9.94
CA LEU A 575 -13.58 -1.02 9.29
C LEU A 575 -14.07 -1.56 7.93
N GLY A 576 -15.26 -1.20 7.49
CA GLY A 576 -15.88 -1.73 6.27
C GLY A 576 -16.25 -3.22 6.38
N THR A 577 -16.68 -3.77 5.25
CA THR A 577 -16.99 -5.20 5.11
C THR A 577 -15.77 -6.09 5.36
N PHE A 578 -14.57 -5.61 5.05
CA PHE A 578 -13.31 -6.32 5.28
C PHE A 578 -13.05 -6.56 6.78
N GLY A 579 -13.39 -5.60 7.65
CA GLY A 579 -13.25 -5.75 9.09
C GLY A 579 -14.12 -6.86 9.65
N LEU A 580 -15.40 -6.89 9.26
CA LEU A 580 -16.35 -7.92 9.67
C LEU A 580 -15.97 -9.31 9.13
N ASN A 581 -15.61 -9.42 7.85
CA ASN A 581 -15.12 -10.67 7.27
C ASN A 581 -13.83 -11.15 7.98
N GLY A 582 -12.92 -10.23 8.26
CA GLY A 582 -11.71 -10.51 9.03
C GLY A 582 -11.98 -11.06 10.43
N LEU A 583 -12.95 -10.48 11.15
CA LEU A 583 -13.40 -10.98 12.45
C LEU A 583 -14.03 -12.37 12.33
N ASP A 584 -14.89 -12.61 11.34
CA ASP A 584 -15.50 -13.92 11.11
C ASP A 584 -14.44 -15.01 10.86
N ARG A 585 -13.44 -14.69 10.02
CA ARG A 585 -12.30 -15.58 9.74
C ARG A 585 -11.48 -15.87 10.99
N LEU A 586 -11.19 -14.86 11.80
CA LEU A 586 -10.46 -15.03 13.06
C LEU A 586 -11.25 -15.90 14.06
N LEU A 587 -12.56 -15.66 14.20
CA LEU A 587 -13.45 -16.48 15.01
C LEU A 587 -13.49 -17.94 14.52
N CYS A 588 -13.44 -18.19 13.21
CA CYS A 588 -13.30 -19.55 12.68
C CYS A 588 -12.05 -20.26 13.23
N PHE A 589 -10.88 -19.61 13.17
CA PHE A 589 -9.64 -20.20 13.69
C PHE A 589 -9.68 -20.40 15.21
N MET A 590 -10.31 -19.49 15.95
CA MET A 590 -10.52 -19.64 17.39
C MET A 590 -11.45 -20.82 17.71
N ILE A 591 -12.52 -21.02 16.95
CA ILE A 591 -13.40 -22.20 17.06
C ILE A 591 -12.61 -23.48 16.77
N VAL A 592 -11.81 -23.51 15.70
CA VAL A 592 -10.94 -24.67 15.38
C VAL A 592 -10.05 -25.02 16.57
N LYS A 593 -9.38 -24.03 17.16
CA LYS A 593 -8.49 -24.22 18.32
C LYS A 593 -9.26 -24.73 19.54
N GLU A 594 -10.41 -24.16 19.86
CA GLU A 594 -11.24 -24.60 20.99
C GLU A 594 -11.80 -26.02 20.78
N LEU A 595 -12.20 -26.38 19.56
CA LEU A 595 -12.64 -27.74 19.24
C LEU A 595 -11.49 -28.75 19.33
N GLN A 596 -10.27 -28.39 18.91
CA GLN A 596 -9.08 -29.25 19.08
C GLN A 596 -8.69 -29.41 20.56
N ASN A 597 -8.78 -28.34 21.35
CA ASN A 597 -8.61 -28.37 22.80
C ASN A 597 -9.65 -29.29 23.45
N PHE A 598 -10.90 -29.17 23.01
CA PHE A 598 -12.00 -30.02 23.45
C PHE A 598 -11.73 -31.49 23.13
N LEU A 599 -11.29 -31.83 21.92
CA LEU A 599 -10.93 -33.22 21.56
C LEU A 599 -9.81 -33.78 22.45
N SER A 600 -8.79 -32.95 22.70
CA SER A 600 -7.67 -33.32 23.57
C SER A 600 -8.12 -33.55 25.01
N MET A 601 -9.04 -32.71 25.49
CA MET A 601 -9.69 -32.84 26.80
C MET A 601 -10.54 -34.11 26.86
N PHE A 602 -11.38 -34.36 25.85
CA PHE A 602 -12.22 -35.56 25.76
C PHE A 602 -11.39 -36.83 25.79
N GLN A 603 -10.28 -36.88 25.03
CA GLN A 603 -9.38 -38.02 25.05
C GLN A 603 -8.71 -38.22 26.42
N LYS A 604 -8.25 -37.15 27.06
CA LYS A 604 -7.51 -37.24 28.34
C LYS A 604 -8.41 -37.52 29.54
N ILE A 605 -9.56 -36.85 29.65
CA ILE A 605 -10.43 -36.90 30.83
C ILE A 605 -11.47 -38.02 30.68
N ILE A 606 -12.06 -38.19 29.51
CA ILE A 606 -13.16 -39.15 29.33
C ILE A 606 -12.65 -40.52 28.88
N LEU A 607 -11.74 -40.56 27.90
CA LEU A 607 -11.29 -41.83 27.31
C LEU A 607 -10.11 -42.49 28.02
N ARG A 608 -9.41 -41.83 28.95
CA ARG A 608 -8.34 -42.49 29.74
C ARG A 608 -8.75 -42.81 31.17
N GLU A 609 -9.77 -42.17 31.70
CA GLU A 609 -10.21 -42.39 33.08
C GLU A 609 -11.15 -43.61 33.17
N ARG A 610 -10.67 -44.68 33.82
CA ARG A 610 -11.37 -45.98 33.86
C ARG A 610 -12.74 -45.90 34.56
N THR A 611 -12.83 -45.14 35.65
CA THR A 611 -14.07 -44.91 36.41
C THR A 611 -15.16 -44.25 35.56
N VAL A 612 -14.78 -43.28 34.73
CA VAL A 612 -15.66 -42.59 33.78
C VAL A 612 -16.12 -43.56 32.70
N GLN A 613 -15.21 -44.34 32.12
CA GLN A 613 -15.57 -45.34 31.11
C GLN A 613 -16.53 -46.41 31.65
N GLU A 614 -16.28 -46.94 32.85
CA GLU A 614 -17.17 -47.93 33.48
C GLU A 614 -18.56 -47.33 33.76
N THR A 615 -18.61 -46.07 34.19
CA THR A 615 -19.87 -45.34 34.38
C THR A 615 -20.62 -45.16 33.06
N LEU A 616 -19.93 -44.74 31.99
CA LEU A 616 -20.53 -44.56 30.66
C LEU A 616 -21.00 -45.88 30.05
N LYS A 617 -20.24 -46.97 30.22
CA LYS A 617 -20.63 -48.32 29.78
C LYS A 617 -21.88 -48.80 30.53
N THR A 618 -21.92 -48.59 31.85
CA THR A 618 -23.09 -48.94 32.68
C THR A 618 -24.32 -48.16 32.25
N LEU A 619 -24.17 -46.85 32.03
CA LEU A 619 -25.26 -46.00 31.54
C LEU A 619 -25.72 -46.44 30.16
N MET A 620 -24.79 -46.72 29.23
CA MET A 620 -25.11 -47.16 27.87
C MET A 620 -25.90 -48.47 27.85
N ASN A 621 -25.61 -49.40 28.75
CA ASN A 621 -26.38 -50.63 28.91
C ASN A 621 -27.78 -50.34 29.48
N ALA A 622 -27.91 -49.42 30.43
CA ALA A 622 -29.18 -49.06 31.06
C ALA A 622 -30.15 -48.31 30.13
N VAL A 623 -29.63 -47.56 29.16
CA VAL A 623 -30.42 -46.80 28.17
C VAL A 623 -30.67 -47.59 26.88
N SER A 624 -30.07 -48.78 26.72
CA SER A 624 -30.29 -49.64 25.57
C SER A 624 -31.45 -50.61 25.83
N PRO A 625 -32.44 -50.75 24.91
CA PRO A 625 -32.53 -50.10 23.60
C PRO A 625 -33.08 -48.65 23.66
N LEU A 626 -32.59 -47.77 22.78
CA LEU A 626 -32.91 -46.31 22.77
C LEU A 626 -34.41 -45.97 22.58
N ARG A 627 -35.22 -46.93 22.15
CA ARG A 627 -36.67 -46.73 21.95
C ARG A 627 -37.51 -47.06 23.20
N SER A 628 -36.97 -47.79 24.17
CA SER A 628 -37.69 -48.19 25.40
C SER A 628 -37.67 -47.10 26.47
N ILE A 629 -38.49 -47.27 27.51
CA ILE A 629 -38.49 -46.42 28.70
C ILE A 629 -37.44 -46.93 29.70
N VAL A 630 -36.71 -46.01 30.34
CA VAL A 630 -35.75 -46.34 31.39
C VAL A 630 -36.46 -46.37 32.74
N ALA A 631 -36.52 -47.56 33.36
CA ALA A 631 -37.07 -47.72 34.70
C ALA A 631 -36.23 -46.95 35.74
N ASN A 632 -36.89 -46.24 36.68
CA ASN A 632 -36.21 -45.38 37.67
C ASN A 632 -35.25 -44.36 37.04
N SER A 633 -35.63 -43.78 35.88
CA SER A 633 -34.83 -42.85 35.07
C SER A 633 -34.14 -41.76 35.89
N SER A 634 -34.87 -41.07 36.77
CA SER A 634 -34.31 -40.03 37.65
C SER A 634 -33.14 -40.51 38.52
N LYS A 635 -33.20 -41.73 39.09
CA LYS A 635 -32.09 -42.31 39.88
C LYS A 635 -30.92 -42.72 39.00
N VAL A 636 -31.20 -43.33 37.84
CA VAL A 636 -30.16 -43.79 36.89
C VAL A 636 -29.34 -42.61 36.36
N TYR A 637 -30.01 -41.55 35.90
CA TYR A 637 -29.34 -40.36 35.38
C TYR A 637 -28.61 -39.58 36.48
N LEU A 638 -29.23 -39.38 37.65
CA LEU A 638 -28.58 -38.67 38.76
C LEU A 638 -27.31 -39.39 39.24
N ALA A 639 -27.33 -40.73 39.31
CA ALA A 639 -26.15 -41.52 39.66
C ALA A 639 -25.01 -41.35 38.65
N ALA A 640 -25.31 -41.31 37.35
CA ALA A 640 -24.32 -41.08 36.31
C ALA A 640 -23.77 -39.65 36.33
N ILE A 641 -24.63 -38.64 36.51
CA ILE A 641 -24.23 -37.22 36.63
C ILE A 641 -23.29 -37.03 37.82
N THR A 642 -23.65 -37.58 38.99
CA THR A 642 -22.86 -37.44 40.22
C THR A 642 -21.46 -38.03 40.06
N LYS A 643 -21.33 -39.19 39.40
CA LYS A 643 -20.04 -39.84 39.12
C LYS A 643 -19.19 -39.11 38.07
N THR A 644 -19.80 -38.23 37.26
CA THR A 644 -19.13 -37.50 36.17
C THR A 644 -19.02 -35.99 36.42
N GLN A 645 -19.45 -35.52 37.60
CA GLN A 645 -19.57 -34.09 37.93
C GLN A 645 -18.28 -33.29 37.72
N LYS A 646 -17.11 -33.90 37.97
CA LYS A 646 -15.80 -33.25 37.83
C LYS A 646 -15.47 -32.82 36.39
N ILE A 647 -16.12 -33.43 35.40
CA ILE A 647 -15.88 -33.19 33.97
C ILE A 647 -16.61 -31.92 33.50
N TRP A 648 -17.78 -31.62 34.08
CA TRP A 648 -18.73 -30.68 33.49
C TRP A 648 -18.33 -29.22 33.56
N SER A 649 -17.48 -28.80 34.50
CA SER A 649 -17.02 -27.41 34.57
C SER A 649 -16.19 -27.03 33.34
N THR A 650 -15.12 -27.78 33.06
CA THR A 650 -14.25 -27.56 31.90
C THR A 650 -14.99 -27.81 30.58
N TYR A 651 -15.89 -28.80 30.56
CA TYR A 651 -16.70 -29.10 29.38
C TYR A 651 -17.66 -27.96 29.06
N LEU A 652 -18.36 -27.43 30.07
CA LEU A 652 -19.25 -26.28 29.93
C LEU A 652 -18.48 -25.07 29.39
N GLU A 653 -17.32 -24.74 29.96
CA GLU A 653 -16.53 -23.61 29.49
C GLU A 653 -16.16 -23.72 28.01
N ALA A 654 -15.74 -24.90 27.54
CA ALA A 654 -15.41 -25.12 26.13
C ALA A 654 -16.64 -24.96 25.21
N ILE A 655 -17.77 -25.56 25.58
CA ILE A 655 -19.01 -25.48 24.80
C ILE A 655 -19.55 -24.05 24.75
N MET A 656 -19.58 -23.37 25.89
CA MET A 656 -20.05 -21.98 25.99
C MET A 656 -19.20 -21.04 25.14
N LYS A 657 -17.87 -21.19 25.11
CA LYS A 657 -16.98 -20.40 24.25
C LYS A 657 -17.26 -20.63 22.77
N VAL A 658 -17.42 -21.88 22.34
CA VAL A 658 -17.78 -22.20 20.94
C VAL A 658 -19.13 -21.60 20.58
N GLY A 659 -20.12 -21.70 21.48
CA GLY A 659 -21.43 -21.11 21.31
C GLY A 659 -21.40 -19.59 21.19
N GLN A 660 -20.67 -18.91 22.08
CA GLN A 660 -20.47 -17.47 22.05
C GLN A 660 -19.91 -17.02 20.69
N MET A 661 -18.82 -17.65 20.24
CA MET A 661 -18.21 -17.34 18.94
C MET A 661 -19.20 -17.56 17.79
N GLN A 662 -20.03 -18.62 17.85
CA GLN A 662 -21.04 -18.89 16.81
C GLN A 662 -22.18 -17.86 16.79
N ILE A 663 -22.59 -17.33 17.95
CA ILE A 663 -23.54 -16.21 18.00
C ILE A 663 -22.93 -14.99 17.31
N LEU A 664 -21.69 -14.65 17.65
CA LEU A 664 -20.98 -13.53 17.03
C LEU A 664 -20.88 -13.70 15.51
N ARG A 665 -20.48 -14.89 15.01
CA ARG A 665 -20.44 -15.19 13.57
C ARG A 665 -21.80 -15.02 12.89
N ARG A 666 -22.89 -15.46 13.54
CA ARG A 666 -24.26 -15.27 13.02
C ARG A 666 -24.63 -13.79 12.92
N GLN A 667 -24.30 -12.98 13.93
CA GLN A 667 -24.58 -11.54 13.90
C GLN A 667 -23.75 -10.83 12.83
N ILE A 668 -22.48 -11.20 12.65
CA ILE A 668 -21.63 -10.70 11.56
C ILE A 668 -22.25 -11.04 10.20
N ALA A 669 -22.64 -12.30 9.97
CA ALA A 669 -23.26 -12.73 8.73
C ALA A 669 -24.58 -11.99 8.45
N ASN A 670 -25.40 -11.76 9.48
CA ASN A 670 -26.64 -10.99 9.36
C ASN A 670 -26.39 -9.54 8.95
N GLU A 671 -25.39 -8.88 9.55
CA GLU A 671 -25.03 -7.49 9.22
C GLU A 671 -24.50 -7.38 7.79
N LEU A 672 -23.55 -8.25 7.41
CA LEU A 672 -23.01 -8.31 6.05
C LEU A 672 -24.12 -8.56 5.02
N ASN A 673 -25.06 -9.46 5.30
CA ASN A 673 -26.17 -9.74 4.40
C ASN A 673 -27.12 -8.55 4.27
N SER A 674 -27.42 -7.89 5.38
CA SER A 674 -28.32 -6.73 5.41
C SER A 674 -27.74 -5.56 4.64
N SER A 675 -26.46 -5.22 4.88
CA SER A 675 -25.77 -4.19 4.12
C SER A 675 -25.61 -4.56 2.65
N CYS A 676 -25.20 -5.78 2.30
CA CYS A 676 -25.03 -6.17 0.89
C CYS A 676 -26.35 -6.06 0.10
N ARG A 677 -27.48 -6.40 0.72
CA ARG A 677 -28.82 -6.24 0.10
C ARG A 677 -29.24 -4.78 -0.06
N PHE A 678 -28.76 -3.89 0.81
CA PHE A 678 -29.06 -2.46 0.76
C PHE A 678 -28.13 -1.74 -0.22
N ASP A 679 -26.82 -1.87 -0.05
CA ASP A 679 -25.79 -1.15 -0.81
C ASP A 679 -25.55 -1.74 -2.21
N SER A 680 -25.80 -3.04 -2.41
CA SER A 680 -25.45 -3.76 -3.65
C SER A 680 -26.50 -4.82 -4.01
N ARG A 681 -27.77 -4.41 -4.10
CA ARG A 681 -28.92 -5.29 -4.35
C ARG A 681 -28.74 -6.25 -5.54
N HIS A 682 -28.19 -5.77 -6.65
CA HIS A 682 -27.98 -6.60 -7.84
C HIS A 682 -26.94 -7.69 -7.62
N LEU A 683 -25.83 -7.38 -6.93
CA LEU A 683 -24.81 -8.36 -6.57
C LEU A 683 -25.38 -9.41 -5.61
N ALA A 684 -26.11 -8.98 -4.58
CA ALA A 684 -26.74 -9.88 -3.62
C ALA A 684 -27.71 -10.86 -4.32
N ALA A 685 -28.54 -10.37 -5.24
CA ALA A 685 -29.46 -11.21 -6.00
C ALA A 685 -28.74 -12.17 -6.95
N ALA A 686 -27.69 -11.71 -7.63
CA ALA A 686 -26.89 -12.56 -8.51
C ALA A 686 -26.19 -13.69 -7.75
N LEU A 687 -25.57 -13.38 -6.62
CA LEU A 687 -24.90 -14.37 -5.75
C LEU A 687 -25.89 -15.39 -5.17
N ASP A 688 -27.06 -14.93 -4.69
CA ASP A 688 -28.09 -15.83 -4.15
C ASP A 688 -28.66 -16.77 -5.22
N ASN A 689 -28.94 -16.24 -6.43
CA ASN A 689 -29.40 -17.05 -7.55
C ASN A 689 -28.35 -18.06 -8.01
N LEU A 690 -27.09 -17.63 -8.11
CA LEU A 690 -25.97 -18.50 -8.50
C LEU A 690 -25.77 -19.63 -7.47
N ASN A 691 -25.80 -19.30 -6.18
CA ASN A 691 -25.69 -20.28 -5.11
C ASN A 691 -26.84 -21.31 -5.14
N LYS A 692 -28.09 -20.84 -5.34
CA LYS A 692 -29.26 -21.74 -5.46
C LYS A 692 -29.17 -22.65 -6.68
N ALA A 693 -28.78 -22.12 -7.84
CA ALA A 693 -28.62 -22.90 -9.06
C ALA A 693 -27.53 -23.96 -8.87
N LEU A 694 -26.37 -23.58 -8.32
CA LEU A 694 -25.26 -24.49 -8.09
C LEU A 694 -25.61 -25.60 -7.09
N LEU A 695 -26.32 -25.29 -6.01
CA LEU A 695 -26.82 -26.29 -5.07
C LEU A 695 -27.85 -27.22 -5.71
N ALA A 696 -28.73 -26.70 -6.57
CA ALA A 696 -29.70 -27.52 -7.31
C ALA A 696 -29.02 -28.48 -8.29
N ASP A 697 -27.97 -28.04 -8.99
CA ASP A 697 -27.17 -28.88 -9.88
C ASP A 697 -26.44 -29.98 -9.11
N ILE A 698 -25.85 -29.66 -7.95
CA ILE A 698 -25.22 -30.64 -7.06
C ILE A 698 -26.24 -31.67 -6.55
N GLU A 699 -27.41 -31.22 -6.11
CA GLU A 699 -28.49 -32.13 -5.69
C GLU A 699 -28.98 -33.03 -6.84
N ALA A 700 -29.07 -32.49 -8.05
CA ALA A 700 -29.46 -33.23 -9.24
C ALA A 700 -28.40 -34.30 -9.57
N HIS A 701 -27.11 -33.98 -9.48
CA HIS A 701 -26.02 -34.95 -9.66
C HIS A 701 -26.07 -36.11 -8.64
N TYR A 702 -26.38 -35.83 -7.38
CA TYR A 702 -26.52 -36.89 -6.37
C TYR A 702 -27.73 -37.81 -6.63
N ARG A 703 -28.73 -37.35 -7.38
CA ARG A 703 -29.87 -38.18 -7.83
C ARG A 703 -29.55 -38.92 -9.13
N ASP A 704 -28.83 -38.28 -10.04
CA ASP A 704 -28.39 -38.82 -11.32
C ASP A 704 -26.92 -38.46 -11.59
N PRO A 705 -25.98 -39.41 -11.40
CA PRO A 705 -24.55 -39.18 -11.60
C PRO A 705 -24.14 -38.79 -13.03
N SER A 706 -25.04 -38.86 -14.01
CA SER A 706 -24.77 -38.41 -15.39
C SER A 706 -24.79 -36.89 -15.55
N LEU A 707 -25.38 -36.16 -14.60
CA LEU A 707 -25.45 -34.70 -14.59
C LEU A 707 -24.12 -34.07 -14.13
N PRO A 708 -23.82 -32.81 -14.49
CA PRO A 708 -22.54 -32.19 -14.19
C PRO A 708 -22.34 -31.91 -12.69
N TYR A 709 -21.13 -32.19 -12.19
CA TYR A 709 -20.67 -31.81 -10.86
C TYR A 709 -19.32 -31.09 -10.98
N PRO A 710 -19.06 -30.00 -10.23
CA PRO A 710 -17.75 -29.34 -10.25
C PRO A 710 -16.66 -30.32 -9.80
N LYS A 711 -15.77 -30.71 -10.72
CA LYS A 711 -14.64 -31.60 -10.42
C LYS A 711 -13.74 -31.00 -9.33
N GLU A 712 -12.97 -31.83 -8.62
CA GLU A 712 -12.07 -31.38 -7.53
C GLU A 712 -11.06 -30.31 -7.98
N ASP A 713 -10.65 -30.34 -9.26
CA ASP A 713 -9.72 -29.37 -9.85
C ASP A 713 -10.39 -28.01 -10.19
N ASN A 714 -11.72 -27.91 -10.05
CA ASN A 714 -12.48 -26.71 -10.36
C ASN A 714 -12.51 -25.75 -9.16
N THR A 715 -11.98 -24.54 -9.35
CA THR A 715 -11.92 -23.51 -8.30
C THR A 715 -13.25 -22.82 -8.02
N LEU A 716 -14.30 -23.08 -8.82
CA LEU A 716 -15.60 -22.40 -8.74
C LEU A 716 -16.20 -22.40 -7.33
N LEU A 717 -16.24 -23.56 -6.66
CA LEU A 717 -16.81 -23.67 -5.31
C LEU A 717 -16.00 -22.85 -4.30
N TYR A 718 -14.68 -22.84 -4.44
CA TYR A 718 -13.78 -22.09 -3.57
C TYR A 718 -13.96 -20.58 -3.75
N GLU A 719 -13.98 -20.10 -5.00
CA GLU A 719 -14.14 -18.69 -5.33
C GLU A 719 -15.53 -18.15 -4.93
N ILE A 720 -16.60 -18.87 -5.28
CA ILE A 720 -17.97 -18.48 -4.92
C ILE A 720 -18.13 -18.43 -3.39
N THR A 721 -17.56 -19.39 -2.66
CA THR A 721 -17.66 -19.40 -1.19
C THR A 721 -17.10 -18.10 -0.59
N ALA A 722 -15.97 -17.60 -1.09
CA ALA A 722 -15.40 -16.34 -0.61
C ALA A 722 -16.34 -15.15 -0.83
N TYR A 723 -17.01 -15.08 -1.99
CA TYR A 723 -18.01 -14.04 -2.27
C TYR A 723 -19.27 -14.18 -1.40
N LEU A 724 -19.75 -15.41 -1.20
CA LEU A 724 -20.91 -15.69 -0.34
C LEU A 724 -20.62 -15.35 1.13
N GLU A 725 -19.43 -15.68 1.63
CA GLU A 725 -18.99 -15.31 2.98
C GLU A 725 -18.91 -13.79 3.14
N ALA A 726 -18.32 -13.09 2.16
CA ALA A 726 -18.24 -11.62 2.15
C ALA A 726 -19.62 -10.93 2.07
N ALA A 727 -20.59 -11.55 1.38
CA ALA A 727 -21.96 -11.05 1.29
C ALA A 727 -22.87 -11.52 2.45
N GLY A 728 -22.34 -12.27 3.42
CA GLY A 728 -23.14 -12.84 4.52
C GLY A 728 -24.16 -13.89 4.08
N ILE A 729 -24.05 -14.43 2.85
CA ILE A 729 -24.93 -15.47 2.30
C ILE A 729 -24.36 -16.86 2.67
N HIS A 730 -24.21 -17.12 3.97
CA HIS A 730 -23.74 -18.41 4.47
C HIS A 730 -24.35 -18.73 5.83
N ASN A 731 -24.29 -20.00 6.25
CA ASN A 731 -24.73 -20.41 7.59
C ASN A 731 -23.52 -20.86 8.43
N PRO A 732 -23.06 -20.04 9.41
CA PRO A 732 -21.94 -20.38 10.29
C PRO A 732 -22.08 -21.72 11.02
N LEU A 733 -23.31 -22.14 11.35
CA LEU A 733 -23.59 -23.40 12.06
C LEU A 733 -23.40 -24.64 11.19
N ASN A 734 -23.41 -24.49 9.86
CA ASN A 734 -23.21 -25.61 8.94
C ASN A 734 -21.73 -25.86 8.60
N LYS A 735 -20.81 -24.98 9.02
CA LYS A 735 -19.39 -25.09 8.71
C LYS A 735 -18.74 -26.25 9.46
N ILE A 736 -17.94 -27.04 8.75
CA ILE A 736 -17.06 -28.06 9.32
C ILE A 736 -15.69 -27.42 9.56
N TYR A 737 -15.27 -27.36 10.82
CA TYR A 737 -14.03 -26.73 11.27
C TYR A 737 -12.88 -27.73 11.43
N ILE A 738 -13.21 -28.95 11.84
CA ILE A 738 -12.20 -29.98 12.16
C ILE A 738 -12.57 -31.31 11.55
N THR A 739 -11.55 -32.06 11.13
CA THR A 739 -11.69 -33.47 10.78
C THR A 739 -11.63 -34.30 12.06
N THR A 740 -12.63 -35.14 12.28
CA THR A 740 -12.76 -35.94 13.51
C THR A 740 -12.53 -37.43 13.24
N LYS A 741 -12.00 -38.14 14.24
CA LYS A 741 -11.95 -39.62 14.26
C LYS A 741 -13.16 -40.14 15.04
N ARG A 742 -13.49 -41.43 14.85
CA ARG A 742 -14.53 -42.10 15.64
C ARG A 742 -14.21 -41.99 17.13
N LEU A 743 -15.09 -41.33 17.90
CA LEU A 743 -14.99 -41.23 19.35
C LEU A 743 -16.01 -42.16 20.01
N PRO A 744 -15.57 -43.14 20.83
CA PRO A 744 -16.47 -43.93 21.66
C PRO A 744 -17.23 -43.07 22.66
N TYR A 745 -18.46 -43.48 23.00
CA TYR A 745 -19.32 -42.82 24.01
C TYR A 745 -19.66 -41.35 23.74
N PHE A 746 -19.32 -40.79 22.57
CA PHE A 746 -19.54 -39.38 22.29
C PHE A 746 -21.01 -38.93 22.39
N PRO A 747 -22.01 -39.64 21.82
CA PRO A 747 -23.42 -39.22 21.94
C PRO A 747 -23.89 -39.23 23.40
N ILE A 748 -23.54 -40.29 24.13
CA ILE A 748 -23.99 -40.47 25.52
C ILE A 748 -23.34 -39.48 26.48
N VAL A 749 -22.08 -39.07 26.23
CA VAL A 749 -21.42 -38.02 27.00
C VAL A 749 -22.08 -36.66 26.75
N ASN A 750 -22.35 -36.29 25.49
CA ASN A 750 -23.01 -35.02 25.19
C ASN A 750 -24.43 -34.99 25.76
N PHE A 751 -25.15 -36.12 25.70
CA PHE A 751 -26.46 -36.28 26.33
C PHE A 751 -26.38 -36.10 27.84
N LEU A 752 -25.46 -36.81 28.51
CA LEU A 752 -25.26 -36.73 29.96
C LEU A 752 -24.85 -35.31 30.39
N PHE A 753 -24.03 -34.64 29.59
CA PHE A 753 -23.63 -33.26 29.81
C PHE A 753 -24.82 -32.29 29.75
N LEU A 754 -25.69 -32.42 28.73
CA LEU A 754 -26.88 -31.57 28.59
C LEU A 754 -27.79 -31.71 29.82
N ILE A 755 -28.16 -32.94 30.19
CA ILE A 755 -29.04 -33.18 31.34
C ILE A 755 -28.40 -32.77 32.68
N ALA A 756 -27.07 -32.74 32.78
CA ALA A 756 -26.38 -32.20 33.95
C ALA A 756 -26.47 -30.67 34.08
N GLN A 757 -26.77 -29.95 32.99
CA GLN A 757 -26.96 -28.49 33.01
C GLN A 757 -28.42 -28.07 33.21
N LEU A 758 -29.40 -28.90 32.83
CA LEU A 758 -30.83 -28.56 32.92
C LEU A 758 -31.30 -28.11 34.32
N PRO A 759 -30.85 -28.72 35.45
CA PRO A 759 -31.28 -28.29 36.78
C PRO A 759 -30.85 -26.86 37.17
N LYS A 760 -29.89 -26.29 36.44
CA LYS A 760 -29.38 -24.92 36.63
C LYS A 760 -30.18 -23.88 35.83
N LEU A 761 -31.10 -24.32 34.98
CA LEU A 761 -31.87 -23.48 34.09
C LEU A 761 -33.34 -23.46 34.52
N GLN A 762 -34.06 -22.43 34.12
CA GLN A 762 -35.50 -22.30 34.33
C GLN A 762 -36.14 -21.64 33.11
N TYR A 763 -37.35 -22.07 32.77
CA TYR A 763 -38.09 -21.49 31.67
C TYR A 763 -38.82 -20.21 32.11
N ASN A 764 -38.76 -19.18 31.26
CA ASN A 764 -39.52 -17.94 31.39
C ASN A 764 -40.29 -17.69 30.09
N LYS A 765 -41.60 -17.42 30.18
CA LYS A 765 -42.46 -17.20 29.00
C LYS A 765 -41.99 -16.06 28.08
N ASN A 766 -41.41 -15.02 28.66
CA ASN A 766 -41.02 -13.82 27.92
C ASN A 766 -39.58 -13.91 27.38
N LEU A 767 -38.70 -14.60 28.10
CA LEU A 767 -37.25 -14.60 27.84
C LEU A 767 -36.71 -15.95 27.33
N GLY A 768 -37.53 -17.01 27.35
CA GLY A 768 -37.09 -18.37 27.08
C GLY A 768 -36.36 -19.00 28.28
N MET A 769 -35.42 -19.91 28.01
CA MET A 769 -34.60 -20.52 29.06
C MET A 769 -33.60 -19.53 29.62
N VAL A 770 -33.63 -19.34 30.93
CA VAL A 770 -32.71 -18.46 31.65
C VAL A 770 -32.02 -19.21 32.79
N CYS A 771 -30.89 -18.69 33.24
CA CYS A 771 -30.20 -19.26 34.39
C CYS A 771 -31.03 -19.10 35.67
N ARG A 772 -31.09 -20.16 36.49
CA ARG A 772 -31.85 -20.18 37.75
C ARG A 772 -31.18 -19.35 38.84
N LYS A 773 -29.85 -19.35 38.90
CA LYS A 773 -29.06 -18.56 39.85
C LYS A 773 -28.06 -17.70 39.09
N PRO A 774 -27.94 -16.39 39.37
CA PRO A 774 -26.94 -15.54 38.71
C PRO A 774 -25.47 -15.95 38.91
N ALA A 775 -25.20 -16.82 39.89
CA ALA A 775 -23.87 -17.35 40.16
C ALA A 775 -23.51 -18.56 39.27
N ASP A 776 -24.50 -19.21 38.64
CA ASP A 776 -24.27 -20.33 37.74
C ASP A 776 -23.87 -19.79 36.35
N PRO A 777 -22.69 -20.14 35.81
CA PRO A 777 -22.15 -19.57 34.57
C PRO A 777 -22.73 -20.26 33.33
N VAL A 778 -24.06 -20.33 33.22
CA VAL A 778 -24.76 -21.00 32.11
C VAL A 778 -25.67 -20.01 31.43
N ASP A 779 -25.45 -19.82 30.14
CA ASP A 779 -26.34 -19.09 29.24
C ASP A 779 -26.87 -20.03 28.15
N TRP A 780 -28.18 -19.96 27.90
CA TRP A 780 -28.87 -21.00 27.11
C TRP A 780 -28.48 -20.98 25.63
N PRO A 781 -28.55 -19.84 24.89
CA PRO A 781 -28.20 -19.85 23.47
C PRO A 781 -26.75 -20.26 23.18
N PRO A 782 -25.72 -19.80 23.92
CA PRO A 782 -24.37 -20.31 23.71
C PRO A 782 -24.25 -21.81 24.02
N LEU A 783 -24.91 -22.32 25.07
CA LEU A 783 -24.89 -23.76 25.38
C LEU A 783 -25.42 -24.58 24.20
N VAL A 784 -26.58 -24.19 23.68
CA VAL A 784 -27.25 -24.86 22.56
C VAL A 784 -26.36 -24.79 21.32
N LEU A 785 -25.95 -23.60 20.88
CA LEU A 785 -25.17 -23.42 19.66
C LEU A 785 -23.78 -24.05 19.73
N GLY A 786 -23.18 -24.11 20.93
CA GLY A 786 -21.93 -24.83 21.17
C GLY A 786 -22.10 -26.34 20.96
N LEU A 787 -23.17 -26.94 21.52
CA LEU A 787 -23.48 -28.36 21.32
C LEU A 787 -23.83 -28.67 19.86
N LEU A 788 -24.64 -27.84 19.21
CA LEU A 788 -24.96 -27.99 17.78
C LEU A 788 -23.68 -27.98 16.94
N THR A 789 -22.81 -27.00 17.17
CA THR A 789 -21.55 -26.86 16.45
C THR A 789 -20.67 -28.09 16.67
N LEU A 790 -20.54 -28.55 17.91
CA LEU A 790 -19.74 -29.72 18.25
C LEU A 790 -20.27 -30.99 17.57
N LEU A 791 -21.58 -31.25 17.67
CA LEU A 791 -22.21 -32.42 17.05
C LEU A 791 -22.05 -32.42 15.53
N LYS A 792 -22.14 -31.25 14.88
CA LYS A 792 -22.00 -31.09 13.43
C LYS A 792 -20.60 -31.50 12.92
N GLN A 793 -19.57 -31.47 13.77
CA GLN A 793 -18.20 -31.87 13.38
C GLN A 793 -18.01 -33.38 13.26
N PHE A 794 -19.01 -34.17 13.66
CA PHE A 794 -18.98 -35.63 13.62
C PHE A 794 -20.00 -36.16 12.60
N HIS A 795 -19.88 -37.44 12.26
CA HIS A 795 -20.82 -38.09 11.36
C HIS A 795 -22.25 -38.00 11.92
N SER A 796 -23.23 -37.75 11.03
CA SER A 796 -24.67 -37.63 11.34
C SER A 796 -25.24 -38.67 12.31
N ARG A 797 -24.78 -39.93 12.26
CA ARG A 797 -25.17 -41.02 13.17
C ARG A 797 -24.96 -40.67 14.65
N TYR A 798 -23.93 -39.90 14.99
CA TYR A 798 -23.68 -39.44 16.36
C TYR A 798 -24.79 -38.52 16.84
N THR A 799 -25.21 -37.60 15.98
CA THR A 799 -26.33 -36.69 16.22
C THR A 799 -27.64 -37.45 16.35
N GLU A 800 -27.94 -38.39 15.46
CA GLU A 800 -29.14 -39.23 15.53
C GLU A 800 -29.22 -40.00 16.85
N GLN A 801 -28.10 -40.59 17.29
CA GLN A 801 -28.04 -41.29 18.59
C GLN A 801 -28.24 -40.34 19.77
N PHE A 802 -27.66 -39.14 19.72
CA PHE A 802 -27.82 -38.11 20.75
C PHE A 802 -29.28 -37.63 20.85
N LEU A 803 -29.94 -37.36 19.72
CA LEU A 803 -31.36 -36.97 19.69
C LEU A 803 -32.27 -38.10 20.20
N ALA A 804 -31.97 -39.35 19.86
CA ALA A 804 -32.70 -40.51 20.38
C ALA A 804 -32.58 -40.65 21.91
N LEU A 805 -31.40 -40.40 22.48
CA LEU A 805 -31.19 -40.38 23.94
C LEU A 805 -32.00 -39.28 24.62
N ILE A 806 -32.06 -38.07 24.04
CA ILE A 806 -32.91 -36.98 24.56
C ILE A 806 -34.39 -37.39 24.51
N GLY A 807 -34.86 -37.95 23.40
CA GLY A 807 -36.25 -38.40 23.29
C GLY A 807 -36.60 -39.53 24.27
N GLN A 808 -35.66 -40.44 24.55
CA GLN A 808 -35.80 -41.45 25.60
C GLN A 808 -35.86 -40.82 26.99
N PHE A 809 -35.02 -39.82 27.27
CA PHE A 809 -35.05 -39.08 28.54
C PHE A 809 -36.40 -38.42 28.78
N ILE A 810 -36.92 -37.69 27.79
CA ILE A 810 -38.24 -37.03 27.87
C ILE A 810 -39.33 -38.07 28.15
N ARG A 811 -39.44 -39.11 27.32
CA ARG A 811 -40.45 -40.17 27.50
C ARG A 811 -40.34 -40.85 28.88
N SER A 812 -39.13 -41.15 29.32
CA SER A 812 -38.90 -41.84 30.60
C SER A 812 -39.09 -40.94 31.83
N THR A 813 -39.00 -39.63 31.67
CA THR A 813 -39.24 -38.66 32.74
C THR A 813 -40.74 -38.38 32.85
N MET A 814 -41.42 -38.27 31.72
CA MET A 814 -42.87 -38.12 31.65
C MET A 814 -43.63 -39.32 32.21
N GLU A 815 -43.19 -40.54 31.91
CA GLU A 815 -43.80 -41.77 32.44
C GLU A 815 -43.70 -41.88 33.97
N GLN A 816 -42.70 -41.27 34.60
CA GLN A 816 -42.63 -41.25 36.06
C GLN A 816 -43.68 -40.31 36.68
N CYS A 817 -44.06 -39.24 35.98
CA CYS A 817 -44.98 -38.22 36.45
C CYS A 817 -46.46 -38.60 36.34
N THR A 818 -46.82 -39.52 35.43
CA THR A 818 -48.18 -40.06 35.30
C THR A 818 -48.64 -40.82 36.56
N SER A 819 -47.71 -41.17 37.45
CA SER A 819 -47.98 -41.77 38.77
C SER A 819 -48.43 -40.79 39.86
N GLN A 820 -48.44 -39.47 39.62
CA GLN A 820 -48.69 -38.43 40.62
C GLN A 820 -50.10 -37.82 40.52
N LYS A 821 -50.69 -37.40 41.66
CA LYS A 821 -52.08 -36.89 41.76
C LYS A 821 -52.35 -35.59 40.97
N MET A 822 -51.33 -34.81 40.64
CA MET A 822 -51.38 -33.67 39.70
C MET A 822 -50.10 -33.70 38.85
N PRO A 823 -50.16 -34.10 37.58
CA PRO A 823 -48.98 -34.23 36.73
C PRO A 823 -48.55 -32.86 36.20
N GLU A 824 -47.66 -32.17 36.90
CA GLU A 824 -46.90 -31.04 36.33
C GLU A 824 -45.68 -31.58 35.55
N MET A 825 -45.39 -30.96 34.41
CA MET A 825 -44.27 -31.40 33.59
C MET A 825 -42.93 -31.01 34.25
N PRO A 826 -42.00 -31.95 34.48
CA PRO A 826 -40.74 -31.63 35.15
C PRO A 826 -39.92 -30.58 34.39
N ALA A 827 -39.32 -29.64 35.12
CA ALA A 827 -38.50 -28.57 34.54
C ALA A 827 -37.36 -29.10 33.64
N ASP A 828 -36.77 -30.26 33.98
CA ASP A 828 -35.74 -30.88 33.15
C ASP A 828 -36.33 -31.47 31.84
N ALA A 829 -37.56 -31.99 31.86
CA ALA A 829 -38.24 -32.44 30.65
C ALA A 829 -38.59 -31.26 29.74
N VAL A 830 -39.04 -30.14 30.31
CA VAL A 830 -39.26 -28.87 29.61
C VAL A 830 -37.98 -28.39 28.94
N GLY A 831 -36.87 -28.34 29.68
CA GLY A 831 -35.58 -27.91 29.14
C GLY A 831 -35.08 -28.81 28.00
N ALA A 832 -35.27 -30.13 28.10
CA ALA A 832 -34.93 -31.07 27.02
C ALA A 832 -35.81 -30.89 25.76
N LEU A 833 -37.10 -30.59 25.93
CA LEU A 833 -38.03 -30.28 24.83
C LEU A 833 -37.65 -28.97 24.13
N LEU A 834 -37.32 -27.93 24.90
CA LEU A 834 -36.83 -26.66 24.37
C LEU A 834 -35.50 -26.82 23.63
N PHE A 835 -34.61 -27.68 24.11
CA PHE A 835 -33.38 -28.00 23.38
C PHE A 835 -33.70 -28.60 22.00
N LEU A 836 -34.63 -29.56 21.90
CA LEU A 836 -35.01 -30.15 20.62
C LEU A 836 -35.66 -29.13 19.68
N GLU A 837 -36.50 -28.23 20.22
CA GLU A 837 -37.10 -27.15 19.44
C GLU A 837 -36.05 -26.18 18.91
N ASP A 838 -35.14 -25.70 19.76
CA ASP A 838 -34.05 -24.81 19.35
C ASP A 838 -33.06 -25.51 18.41
N TYR A 839 -32.83 -26.82 18.59
CA TYR A 839 -32.01 -27.62 17.68
C TYR A 839 -32.59 -27.57 16.26
N VAL A 840 -33.89 -27.86 16.11
CA VAL A 840 -34.61 -27.80 14.82
C VAL A 840 -34.59 -26.37 14.26
N ARG A 841 -34.86 -25.36 15.10
CA ARG A 841 -34.89 -23.94 14.71
C ARG A 841 -33.54 -23.46 14.17
N TYR A 842 -32.45 -23.70 14.89
CA TYR A 842 -31.11 -23.23 14.50
C TYR A 842 -30.51 -24.01 13.33
N THR A 843 -30.80 -25.31 13.22
CA THR A 843 -30.33 -26.13 12.10
C THR A 843 -31.18 -25.97 10.84
N LYS A 844 -32.35 -25.31 10.94
CA LYS A 844 -33.36 -25.20 9.88
C LYS A 844 -33.80 -26.58 9.34
N LEU A 845 -33.76 -27.61 10.18
CA LEU A 845 -34.23 -28.95 9.85
C LEU A 845 -35.76 -29.01 9.99
N PRO A 846 -36.43 -29.97 9.34
CA PRO A 846 -37.86 -30.16 9.51
C PRO A 846 -38.17 -30.67 10.92
N ARG A 847 -39.29 -30.22 11.49
CA ARG A 847 -39.78 -30.61 12.82
C ARG A 847 -39.90 -32.12 13.02
N ARG A 848 -40.14 -32.87 11.93
CA ARG A 848 -40.17 -34.34 11.90
C ARG A 848 -38.93 -35.01 12.50
N VAL A 849 -37.77 -34.33 12.47
CA VAL A 849 -36.52 -34.83 13.09
C VAL A 849 -36.66 -34.96 14.61
N ALA A 850 -37.34 -34.03 15.28
CA ALA A 850 -37.62 -34.11 16.71
C ALA A 850 -38.78 -35.09 17.01
N GLU A 851 -39.84 -35.06 16.20
CA GLU A 851 -41.03 -35.92 16.32
C GLU A 851 -40.72 -37.41 16.16
N ALA A 852 -39.64 -37.75 15.44
CA ALA A 852 -39.17 -39.13 15.33
C ALA A 852 -38.76 -39.75 16.67
N HIS A 853 -38.51 -38.93 17.70
CA HIS A 853 -38.00 -39.35 18.99
C HIS A 853 -38.93 -39.03 20.18
N VAL A 854 -39.88 -38.11 20.01
CA VAL A 854 -40.83 -37.66 21.05
C VAL A 854 -42.26 -37.62 20.47
N PRO A 855 -43.29 -38.12 21.19
CA PRO A 855 -44.68 -38.05 20.73
C PRO A 855 -45.15 -36.62 20.45
N ASN A 856 -45.85 -36.40 19.33
CA ASN A 856 -46.29 -35.07 18.88
C ASN A 856 -47.07 -34.29 19.95
N PHE A 857 -48.00 -34.96 20.64
CA PHE A 857 -48.80 -34.34 21.71
C PHE A 857 -47.94 -33.69 22.81
N ILE A 858 -46.88 -34.37 23.26
CA ILE A 858 -45.96 -33.84 24.29
C ILE A 858 -45.20 -32.62 23.73
N PHE A 859 -44.81 -32.68 22.46
CA PHE A 859 -44.07 -31.61 21.80
C PHE A 859 -44.94 -30.37 21.48
N ASP A 860 -46.26 -30.54 21.32
CA ASP A 860 -47.20 -29.44 21.10
C ASP A 860 -47.66 -28.78 22.40
N GLU A 861 -47.97 -29.57 23.43
CA GLU A 861 -48.59 -29.04 24.65
C GLU A 861 -47.61 -28.50 25.69
N PHE A 862 -46.30 -28.75 25.57
CA PHE A 862 -45.40 -28.33 26.64
C PHE A 862 -45.33 -26.82 26.85
N ARG A 863 -45.61 -26.00 25.83
CA ARG A 863 -45.66 -24.54 25.95
C ARG A 863 -46.99 -24.01 26.49
N THR A 864 -48.07 -24.78 26.38
CA THR A 864 -49.41 -24.41 26.88
C THR A 864 -49.63 -24.83 28.33
N VAL A 865 -48.90 -25.85 28.80
CA VAL A 865 -48.92 -26.35 30.19
C VAL A 865 -47.99 -25.56 31.12
N LEU A 866 -47.03 -24.80 30.57
CA LEU A 866 -46.15 -23.85 31.28
C LEU A 866 -46.80 -22.49 31.41
#